data_AF-A0A9D6KCW8-F1
#
_entry.id   AF-A0A9D6KCW8-F1
#
_cell.length_a   1.000
_cell.length_b   1.000
_cell.length_c   1.000
_cell.angle_alpha   90.00
_cell.angle_beta   90.00
_cell.angle_gamma   90.00
#
_symmetry.space_group_name_H-M   'P 1'
#
loop_
_entity.id
_entity.type
_entity.pdbx_description
1 polymer ?
#
loop_
_entity_poly.entity_id
_entity_poly.type
_entity_poly.pdbx_seq_one_letter_code
_entity_poly.pdbx_strand_id
1 'polypeptide(L)'
;MENESNQALHRLTARSFVGRERELTELYSGLADAAAGRGRVFLIAGEPGIGKTRLAEELTAEAARRGAQVLWGRCWEGGGAPAYWPWVQIIRAVLRDRGPAARTELLGDTAGLIAQLVPELIEWQPDLPAPTPPALSSEHARFAQFGAVGGLLKRAGAARPLVLILDDLHASDQPSLLLLQFIARELRDAHLLIAGTYRDIEMPSRPECAQTLAAIAREGHRVPLGGLSADDVARFITAGFALAPSRAVVAAVHQTTEGNPLFIDEVVRTLVVQHAARLSEIPPDGLPIPHGVGDAIRQRLRPLSPACRRVLNIAAVLGREFDFAPLLAMCERPAAQLLDLLGEASTNAIVTTLPGASSRYSFQHTLIRETLYSDLSPSERARMHQQVAEILERLDAADLAPHYAEIAHHFLHATPLGDPHQAISYAVRAGERAAALFAYEEAAIQFERALEALALTDTQTDAAGCEVLLGLGEAQLGSGRDQDARATFAHAATIARRLAAPALLARAALGFADRGVGAPQSIADPTVAALIEEALAGLGSDPTAVRARLLARLAAELAVSDRERGITLVGHALAMARELADPVTLAHVLSAQHFVLWRSDYLADRLTIADEITQLGDRLGDRELAIQGRMWRLIDLMNGGDGDRLDAELATYPPLAAALGRSRYRWMGANLRAMRALWRGQWTEAIALAQEATPLAERAEIRLNPLVQAFVAQRELRQLEGQLPMLHVFVERYPFSPVPRTFLALVHRELDQEAEARYEFEQVAHHEFADLQRERRLGVLPYLSEVCAYLRDNRRAAILYDLLLPYVDSTIAYAASVSFGAATHYLGILAATMARWDDAARHFEDALARNARMDGPPWLARTQYAYTCALLTRGRVGDHLRARDLAAHALATAEALGMVSLAMQLRTLDVRTEGDHAVAELEEPIPVAAASGGLRLVRSARTISPQSKRRQPEPHAGSDHQQSPAKDNQLDSVRGLFHFEGQYWSVGSGATLLRLKDSKGLRCLSQLLQHPGREFHATDLAAPATASATAIEGRARTTDKQRIEDLRDQLDEATRFNDLGRASKLREEIEMFADQLAAGAGLGNRGSARAADAERARVNVTRAIKTTIKRISDGDAHLGRYLATTIKTGTYCSYRPDPRLPIRWQF
;
A
#
# COMPACT_ATOMS: atom_id res chain seq x y z
N MET A 1 13.44 -63.38 11.71
CA MET A 1 13.82 -63.20 10.30
C MET A 1 13.19 -61.95 9.67
N GLU A 2 11.94 -61.89 9.20
CA GLU A 2 11.41 -60.66 8.55
C GLU A 2 11.53 -59.39 9.42
N ASN A 3 11.22 -59.49 10.71
CA ASN A 3 11.34 -58.37 11.66
C ASN A 3 12.80 -57.93 11.92
N GLU A 4 13.77 -58.84 11.74
CA GLU A 4 15.21 -58.53 11.85
C GLU A 4 15.76 -57.94 10.55
N SER A 5 15.28 -58.41 9.39
CA SER A 5 15.58 -57.79 8.10
C SER A 5 15.04 -56.36 8.02
N ASN A 6 13.84 -56.09 8.54
CA ASN A 6 13.30 -54.72 8.60
C ASN A 6 14.07 -53.82 9.58
N GLN A 7 14.51 -54.35 10.74
CA GLN A 7 15.40 -53.62 11.65
C GLN A 7 16.81 -53.40 11.07
N ALA A 8 17.33 -54.34 10.27
CA ALA A 8 18.59 -54.18 9.56
C ALA A 8 18.49 -53.13 8.44
N LEU A 9 17.39 -53.12 7.68
CA LEU A 9 17.11 -52.07 6.70
C LEU A 9 17.01 -50.70 7.36
N HIS A 10 16.29 -50.60 8.50
CA HIS A 10 16.22 -49.37 9.27
C HIS A 10 17.59 -48.88 9.77
N ARG A 11 18.48 -49.79 10.21
CA ARG A 11 19.86 -49.45 10.62
C ARG A 11 20.76 -49.04 9.45
N LEU A 12 20.49 -49.51 8.22
CA LEU A 12 21.20 -49.08 7.01
C LEU A 12 20.67 -47.74 6.46
N THR A 13 19.39 -47.42 6.69
CA THR A 13 18.81 -46.10 6.34
C THR A 13 19.06 -45.02 7.40
N ALA A 14 19.25 -45.40 8.66
CA ALA A 14 19.60 -44.50 9.76
C ALA A 14 21.08 -44.10 9.69
N ARG A 15 21.44 -43.33 8.66
CA ARG A 15 22.69 -42.56 8.64
C ARG A 15 22.72 -41.69 9.89
N SER A 16 23.72 -41.91 10.74
CA SER A 16 23.97 -41.12 11.94
C SER A 16 24.02 -39.63 11.59
N PHE A 17 23.17 -38.84 12.25
CA PHE A 17 23.23 -37.38 12.15
C PHE A 17 24.47 -36.87 12.88
N VAL A 18 25.23 -35.98 12.24
CA VAL A 18 26.55 -35.52 12.72
C VAL A 18 26.64 -34.00 12.64
N GLY A 19 27.17 -33.39 13.70
CA GLY A 19 27.22 -31.94 13.89
C GLY A 19 25.85 -31.37 14.29
N ARG A 20 25.72 -30.04 14.17
CA ARG A 20 24.48 -29.27 14.42
C ARG A 20 23.98 -29.29 15.87
N GLU A 21 24.83 -29.61 16.84
CA GLU A 21 24.42 -29.69 18.26
C GLU A 21 23.87 -28.36 18.78
N ARG A 22 24.39 -27.22 18.28
CA ARG A 22 23.88 -25.87 18.61
C ARG A 22 22.48 -25.66 18.03
N GLU A 23 22.30 -25.90 16.74
CA GLU A 23 21.04 -25.68 16.03
C GLU A 23 19.93 -26.60 16.57
N LEU A 24 20.25 -27.87 16.88
CA LEU A 24 19.34 -28.78 17.58
C LEU A 24 18.94 -28.26 18.96
N THR A 25 19.89 -27.75 19.75
CA THR A 25 19.61 -27.20 21.08
C THR A 25 18.62 -26.02 21.00
N GLU A 26 18.77 -25.16 19.99
CA GLU A 26 17.87 -24.02 19.76
C GLU A 26 16.44 -24.50 19.40
N LEU A 27 16.32 -25.43 18.45
CA LEU A 27 15.03 -26.01 18.05
C LEU A 27 14.34 -26.79 19.19
N TYR A 28 15.11 -27.53 20.00
CA TYR A 28 14.59 -28.29 21.15
C TYR A 28 14.17 -27.39 22.32
N SER A 29 14.78 -26.21 22.46
CA SER A 29 14.31 -25.15 23.36
C SER A 29 12.96 -24.62 22.88
N GLY A 30 12.83 -24.34 21.59
CA GLY A 30 11.57 -23.93 20.96
C GLY A 30 10.43 -24.95 21.11
N LEU A 31 10.75 -26.24 21.02
CA LEU A 31 9.82 -27.35 21.29
C LEU A 31 9.35 -27.37 22.77
N ALA A 32 10.23 -27.06 23.72
CA ALA A 32 9.87 -26.96 25.13
C ALA A 32 8.99 -25.72 25.41
N ASP A 33 9.26 -24.59 24.75
CA ASP A 33 8.41 -23.40 24.79
C ASP A 33 6.99 -23.69 24.25
N ALA A 34 6.87 -24.32 23.08
CA ALA A 34 5.59 -24.69 22.49
C ALA A 34 4.82 -25.71 23.36
N ALA A 35 5.50 -26.68 23.97
CA ALA A 35 4.88 -27.58 24.95
C ALA A 35 4.31 -26.81 26.15
N ALA A 36 4.99 -25.75 26.60
CA ALA A 36 4.56 -24.86 27.68
C ALA A 36 3.59 -23.73 27.22
N GLY A 37 2.98 -23.85 26.03
CA GLY A 37 1.97 -22.91 25.52
C GLY A 37 2.53 -21.61 24.93
N ARG A 38 3.86 -21.50 24.78
CA ARG A 38 4.52 -20.34 24.17
C ARG A 38 4.93 -20.68 22.75
N GLY A 39 4.13 -20.27 21.76
CA GLY A 39 4.38 -20.64 20.38
C GLY A 39 5.68 -20.05 19.82
N ARG A 40 6.25 -20.74 18.84
CA ARG A 40 7.55 -20.41 18.23
C ARG A 40 7.54 -20.65 16.72
N VAL A 41 8.27 -19.81 16.00
CA VAL A 41 8.57 -19.98 14.57
C VAL A 41 10.08 -20.02 14.38
N PHE A 42 10.56 -21.02 13.65
CA PHE A 42 11.95 -21.12 13.21
C PHE A 42 12.03 -21.14 11.69
N LEU A 43 13.00 -20.43 11.13
CA LEU A 43 13.32 -20.44 9.69
C LEU A 43 14.74 -20.98 9.50
N ILE A 44 14.83 -22.24 9.08
CA ILE A 44 16.07 -22.97 8.84
C ILE A 44 16.56 -22.63 7.42
N ALA A 45 17.64 -21.87 7.35
CA ALA A 45 18.13 -21.26 6.12
C ALA A 45 19.48 -21.85 5.71
N GLY A 46 19.74 -22.00 4.41
CA GLY A 46 21.04 -22.44 3.93
C GLY A 46 21.01 -23.08 2.54
N GLU A 47 22.16 -23.55 2.07
CA GLU A 47 22.36 -24.02 0.70
C GLU A 47 21.60 -25.33 0.36
N PRO A 48 21.43 -25.66 -0.94
CA PRO A 48 21.02 -27.00 -1.36
C PRO A 48 21.97 -28.07 -0.81
N GLY A 49 21.43 -29.21 -0.36
CA GLY A 49 22.22 -30.32 0.20
C GLY A 49 22.77 -30.13 1.63
N ILE A 50 22.72 -28.91 2.20
CA ILE A 50 23.39 -28.57 3.47
C ILE A 50 22.85 -29.29 4.74
N GLY A 51 21.71 -29.99 4.61
CA GLY A 51 21.08 -30.76 5.69
C GLY A 51 19.79 -30.19 6.30
N LYS A 52 19.18 -29.15 5.72
CA LYS A 52 17.96 -28.48 6.27
C LYS A 52 16.82 -29.45 6.60
N THR A 53 16.32 -30.20 5.61
CA THR A 53 15.26 -31.21 5.79
C THR A 53 15.64 -32.25 6.84
N ARG A 54 16.91 -32.69 6.86
CA ARG A 54 17.38 -33.67 7.84
C ARG A 54 17.37 -33.12 9.28
N LEU A 55 17.73 -31.85 9.48
CA LEU A 55 17.60 -31.19 10.78
C LEU A 55 16.13 -31.12 11.24
N ALA A 56 15.19 -30.93 10.31
CA ALA A 56 13.76 -30.97 10.59
C ALA A 56 13.21 -32.40 10.86
N GLU A 57 13.81 -33.44 10.27
CA GLU A 57 13.54 -34.85 10.62
C GLU A 57 13.99 -35.18 12.05
N GLU A 58 15.17 -34.72 12.49
CA GLU A 58 15.63 -34.91 13.88
C GLU A 58 14.73 -34.16 14.89
N LEU A 59 14.28 -32.94 14.55
CA LEU A 59 13.25 -32.23 15.31
C LEU A 59 11.92 -33.01 15.37
N THR A 60 11.50 -33.62 14.26
CA THR A 60 10.30 -34.46 14.19
C THR A 60 10.42 -35.67 15.11
N ALA A 61 11.56 -36.36 15.10
CA ALA A 61 11.80 -37.53 15.95
C ALA A 61 11.77 -37.19 17.44
N GLU A 62 12.42 -36.10 17.86
CA GLU A 62 12.41 -35.65 19.25
C GLU A 62 11.03 -35.13 19.69
N ALA A 63 10.31 -34.43 18.82
CA ALA A 63 8.94 -33.98 19.08
C ALA A 63 7.98 -35.15 19.30
N ALA A 64 8.03 -36.18 18.44
CA ALA A 64 7.26 -37.40 18.61
C ALA A 64 7.62 -38.13 19.91
N ARG A 65 8.92 -38.20 20.27
CA ARG A 65 9.39 -38.78 21.54
C ARG A 65 8.86 -38.04 22.77
N ARG A 66 8.62 -36.73 22.67
CA ARG A 66 7.99 -35.90 23.71
C ARG A 66 6.45 -35.88 23.66
N GLY A 67 5.83 -36.68 22.80
CA GLY A 67 4.37 -36.80 22.68
C GLY A 67 3.68 -35.68 21.91
N ALA A 68 4.43 -34.81 21.21
CA ALA A 68 3.87 -33.82 20.32
C ALA A 68 3.35 -34.47 19.03
N GLN A 69 2.27 -33.93 18.45
CA GLN A 69 1.86 -34.28 17.09
C GLN A 69 2.77 -33.54 16.11
N VAL A 70 3.38 -34.25 15.16
CA VAL A 70 4.17 -33.63 14.09
C VAL A 70 3.44 -33.79 12.76
N LEU A 71 3.30 -32.69 12.02
CA LEU A 71 2.70 -32.64 10.69
C LEU A 71 3.66 -31.97 9.72
N TRP A 72 3.70 -32.46 8.49
CA TRP A 72 4.52 -31.92 7.42
C TRP A 72 3.63 -31.32 6.32
N GLY A 73 3.99 -30.13 5.86
CA GLY A 73 3.49 -29.53 4.63
C GLY A 73 4.67 -29.26 3.70
N ARG A 74 4.76 -29.97 2.58
CA ARG A 74 5.86 -29.85 1.62
C ARG A 74 5.49 -28.88 0.50
N CYS A 75 6.36 -27.91 0.23
CA CYS A 75 6.22 -27.04 -0.93
C CYS A 75 6.60 -27.80 -2.21
N TRP A 76 6.04 -27.37 -3.34
CA TRP A 76 6.11 -28.14 -4.59
C TRP A 76 7.07 -27.50 -5.60
N GLU A 77 8.30 -28.01 -5.63
CA GLU A 77 9.36 -27.58 -6.56
C GLU A 77 9.08 -27.96 -8.03
N GLY A 78 7.93 -28.56 -8.35
CA GLY A 78 7.52 -28.87 -9.73
C GLY A 78 7.02 -27.66 -10.52
N GLY A 79 6.37 -26.71 -9.83
CA GLY A 79 5.39 -25.81 -10.47
C GLY A 79 4.02 -26.47 -10.61
N GLY A 80 2.96 -25.66 -10.74
CA GLY A 80 1.58 -26.17 -10.91
C GLY A 80 0.88 -26.70 -9.65
N ALA A 81 1.43 -26.48 -8.46
CA ALA A 81 0.74 -26.88 -7.24
C ALA A 81 -0.57 -26.09 -7.03
N PRO A 82 -1.59 -26.69 -6.38
CA PRO A 82 -2.75 -25.94 -5.92
C PRO A 82 -2.35 -24.82 -4.95
N ALA A 83 -3.08 -23.71 -4.95
CA ALA A 83 -2.87 -22.65 -3.96
C ALA A 83 -3.00 -23.20 -2.54
N TYR A 84 -2.21 -22.68 -1.60
CA TYR A 84 -2.16 -23.14 -0.20
C TYR A 84 -1.69 -24.59 0.01
N TRP A 85 -1.05 -25.24 -0.97
CA TRP A 85 -0.68 -26.66 -0.93
C TRP A 85 -0.07 -27.20 0.38
N PRO A 86 0.97 -26.58 0.99
CA PRO A 86 1.52 -27.08 2.25
C PRO A 86 0.51 -27.01 3.41
N TRP A 87 -0.39 -26.03 3.39
CA TRP A 87 -1.46 -25.89 4.40
C TRP A 87 -2.58 -26.90 4.17
N VAL A 88 -2.97 -27.16 2.92
CA VAL A 88 -3.94 -28.20 2.55
C VAL A 88 -3.48 -29.58 3.05
N GLN A 89 -2.19 -29.92 2.90
CA GLN A 89 -1.60 -31.15 3.47
C GLN A 89 -1.76 -31.21 5.00
N ILE A 90 -1.38 -30.14 5.70
CA ILE A 90 -1.47 -30.06 7.16
C ILE A 90 -2.93 -30.19 7.64
N ILE A 91 -3.87 -29.46 7.02
CA ILE A 91 -5.30 -29.49 7.38
C ILE A 91 -5.88 -30.89 7.17
N ARG A 92 -5.61 -31.52 6.02
CA ARG A 92 -6.00 -32.92 5.76
C ARG A 92 -5.47 -33.85 6.87
N ALA A 93 -4.21 -33.71 7.27
CA ALA A 93 -3.60 -34.54 8.33
C ALA A 93 -4.10 -34.22 9.76
N VAL A 94 -4.57 -33.00 10.05
CA VAL A 94 -5.26 -32.67 11.32
C VAL A 94 -6.61 -33.39 11.43
N LEU A 95 -7.33 -33.51 10.31
CA LEU A 95 -8.74 -33.91 10.27
C LEU A 95 -8.97 -35.40 9.94
N ARG A 96 -8.14 -36.02 9.10
CA ARG A 96 -8.38 -37.36 8.51
C ARG A 96 -8.64 -38.45 9.55
N ASP A 97 -7.81 -38.53 10.59
CA ASP A 97 -7.85 -39.63 11.58
C ASP A 97 -8.85 -39.37 12.73
N ARG A 98 -9.76 -38.40 12.58
CA ARG A 98 -10.71 -37.99 13.63
C ARG A 98 -12.14 -38.36 13.25
N GLY A 99 -12.87 -38.93 14.21
CA GLY A 99 -14.29 -39.21 14.08
C GLY A 99 -15.15 -37.94 13.95
N PRO A 100 -16.39 -38.05 13.43
CA PRO A 100 -17.22 -36.90 13.07
C PRO A 100 -17.34 -35.81 14.15
N ALA A 101 -17.73 -36.16 15.37
CA ALA A 101 -17.92 -35.22 16.46
C ALA A 101 -16.66 -34.41 16.81
N ALA A 102 -15.49 -35.06 16.81
CA ALA A 102 -14.21 -34.39 17.09
C ALA A 102 -13.79 -33.43 15.97
N ARG A 103 -14.21 -33.68 14.71
CA ARG A 103 -14.04 -32.71 13.61
C ARG A 103 -15.00 -31.54 13.75
N THR A 104 -16.26 -31.77 14.10
CA THR A 104 -17.23 -30.69 14.36
C THR A 104 -16.74 -29.75 15.47
N GLU A 105 -16.22 -30.29 16.57
CA GLU A 105 -15.62 -29.49 17.66
C GLU A 105 -14.39 -28.69 17.20
N LEU A 106 -13.51 -29.28 16.38
CA LEU A 106 -12.32 -28.62 15.86
C LEU A 106 -12.61 -27.54 14.81
N LEU A 107 -13.64 -27.74 14.00
CA LEU A 107 -14.02 -26.82 12.93
C LEU A 107 -14.92 -25.69 13.45
N GLY A 108 -15.89 -26.01 14.32
CA GLY A 108 -16.92 -25.08 14.76
C GLY A 108 -17.58 -24.35 13.59
N ASP A 109 -17.90 -23.07 13.80
CA ASP A 109 -18.50 -22.19 12.79
C ASP A 109 -17.60 -21.95 11.56
N THR A 110 -16.32 -22.35 11.61
CA THR A 110 -15.36 -22.13 10.51
C THR A 110 -15.32 -23.26 9.48
N ALA A 111 -16.15 -24.30 9.64
CA ALA A 111 -16.13 -25.49 8.78
C ALA A 111 -16.25 -25.18 7.28
N GLY A 112 -17.15 -24.27 6.88
CA GLY A 112 -17.33 -23.90 5.47
C GLY A 112 -16.09 -23.26 4.83
N LEU A 113 -15.34 -22.44 5.58
CA LEU A 113 -14.10 -21.83 5.09
C LEU A 113 -12.97 -22.85 4.95
N ILE A 114 -12.91 -23.84 5.84
CA ILE A 114 -11.95 -24.95 5.75
C ILE A 114 -12.31 -25.90 4.59
N ALA A 115 -13.60 -26.16 4.36
CA ALA A 115 -14.07 -27.00 3.27
C ALA A 115 -13.77 -26.42 1.87
N GLN A 116 -13.61 -25.10 1.73
CA GLN A 116 -13.16 -24.49 0.47
C GLN A 116 -11.72 -24.93 0.12
N LEU A 117 -10.82 -24.95 1.12
CA LEU A 117 -9.42 -25.36 1.00
C LEU A 117 -9.26 -26.89 0.90
N VAL A 118 -10.12 -27.65 1.58
CA VAL A 118 -10.12 -29.13 1.60
C VAL A 118 -11.52 -29.64 1.24
N PRO A 119 -11.88 -29.71 -0.05
CA PRO A 119 -13.21 -30.14 -0.50
C PRO A 119 -13.60 -31.54 -0.04
N GLU A 120 -12.64 -32.45 0.17
CA GLU A 120 -12.88 -33.81 0.66
C GLU A 120 -13.53 -33.84 2.04
N LEU A 121 -13.46 -32.74 2.78
CA LEU A 121 -14.14 -32.57 4.06
C LEU A 121 -15.67 -32.70 3.93
N ILE A 122 -16.24 -32.40 2.76
CA ILE A 122 -17.67 -32.57 2.46
C ILE A 122 -18.04 -34.06 2.42
N GLU A 123 -17.22 -34.90 1.78
CA GLU A 123 -17.41 -36.36 1.78
C GLU A 123 -17.22 -36.94 3.19
N TRP A 124 -16.21 -36.43 3.91
CA TRP A 124 -15.90 -36.90 5.25
C TRP A 124 -17.01 -36.52 6.25
N GLN A 125 -17.68 -35.39 6.06
CA GLN A 125 -18.67 -34.83 6.97
C GLN A 125 -19.87 -34.23 6.18
N PRO A 126 -20.81 -35.08 5.71
CA PRO A 126 -21.91 -34.63 4.84
C PRO A 126 -22.88 -33.62 5.48
N ASP A 127 -22.99 -33.61 6.80
CA ASP A 127 -23.86 -32.70 7.56
C ASP A 127 -23.31 -31.27 7.70
N LEU A 128 -22.19 -30.94 7.06
CA LEU A 128 -21.64 -29.58 7.11
C LEU A 128 -22.53 -28.58 6.38
N PRO A 129 -22.77 -27.37 6.95
CA PRO A 129 -23.45 -26.31 6.22
C PRO A 129 -22.62 -25.95 4.98
N ALA A 130 -23.31 -25.80 3.85
CA ALA A 130 -22.68 -25.45 2.59
C ALA A 130 -21.85 -24.14 2.74
N PRO A 131 -20.64 -24.06 2.15
CA PRO A 131 -19.80 -22.89 2.27
C PRO A 131 -20.52 -21.66 1.71
N THR A 132 -20.93 -20.76 2.60
CA THR A 132 -21.56 -19.49 2.20
C THR A 132 -20.47 -18.56 1.68
N PRO A 133 -20.55 -18.08 0.43
CA PRO A 133 -19.60 -17.08 -0.06
C PRO A 133 -19.71 -15.81 0.79
N PRO A 134 -18.59 -15.22 1.26
CA PRO A 134 -18.64 -13.95 1.96
C PRO A 134 -19.20 -12.87 1.02
N ALA A 135 -20.17 -12.11 1.52
CA ALA A 135 -20.97 -11.23 0.68
C ALA A 135 -20.16 -10.13 0.01
N LEU A 136 -19.24 -9.47 0.74
CA LEU A 136 -18.52 -8.29 0.25
C LEU A 136 -17.03 -8.28 0.60
N SER A 137 -16.25 -7.84 -0.39
CA SER A 137 -14.79 -7.68 -0.37
C SER A 137 -13.97 -8.97 -0.19
N SER A 138 -13.17 -9.21 -1.23
CA SER A 138 -12.12 -10.22 -1.36
C SER A 138 -11.19 -10.33 -0.15
N GLU A 139 -10.84 -9.22 0.48
CA GLU A 139 -9.86 -9.24 1.56
C GLU A 139 -10.40 -9.83 2.87
N HIS A 140 -11.71 -9.71 3.17
CA HIS A 140 -12.29 -10.25 4.41
C HIS A 140 -12.51 -11.74 4.31
N ALA A 141 -12.90 -12.20 3.12
CA ALA A 141 -12.92 -13.60 2.75
C ALA A 141 -11.58 -14.28 3.08
N ARG A 142 -10.49 -13.68 2.61
CA ARG A 142 -9.11 -14.11 2.88
C ARG A 142 -8.75 -14.07 4.37
N PHE A 143 -9.03 -12.96 5.06
CA PHE A 143 -8.71 -12.82 6.48
C PHE A 143 -9.48 -13.82 7.35
N ALA A 144 -10.76 -14.04 7.06
CA ALA A 144 -11.60 -15.01 7.76
C ALA A 144 -11.11 -16.45 7.51
N GLN A 145 -10.71 -16.78 6.28
CA GLN A 145 -10.09 -18.07 5.95
C GLN A 145 -8.75 -18.26 6.69
N PHE A 146 -7.91 -17.22 6.77
CA PHE A 146 -6.65 -17.26 7.53
C PHE A 146 -6.89 -17.46 9.04
N GLY A 147 -7.87 -16.74 9.60
CA GLY A 147 -8.32 -16.90 10.98
C GLY A 147 -8.93 -18.28 11.26
N ALA A 148 -9.64 -18.87 10.29
CA ALA A 148 -10.17 -20.23 10.38
C ALA A 148 -9.05 -21.26 10.49
N VAL A 149 -8.03 -21.19 9.62
CA VAL A 149 -6.86 -22.09 9.67
C VAL A 149 -6.07 -21.88 10.97
N GLY A 150 -5.77 -20.63 11.35
CA GLY A 150 -5.08 -20.33 12.61
C GLY A 150 -5.84 -20.83 13.84
N GLY A 151 -7.17 -20.64 13.88
CA GLY A 151 -8.05 -21.14 14.94
C GLY A 151 -8.12 -22.67 15.01
N LEU A 152 -8.19 -23.34 13.86
CA LEU A 152 -8.14 -24.81 13.77
C LEU A 152 -6.84 -25.36 14.34
N LEU A 153 -5.70 -24.78 13.97
CA LEU A 153 -4.37 -25.20 14.44
C LEU A 153 -4.20 -24.95 15.95
N LYS A 154 -4.68 -23.81 16.47
CA LYS A 154 -4.68 -23.52 17.91
C LYS A 154 -5.53 -24.53 18.70
N ARG A 155 -6.75 -24.85 18.23
CA ARG A 155 -7.62 -25.86 18.86
C ARG A 155 -7.01 -27.28 18.77
N ALA A 156 -6.38 -27.62 17.65
CA ALA A 156 -5.68 -28.90 17.50
C ALA A 156 -4.48 -29.03 18.47
N GLY A 157 -3.72 -27.94 18.65
CA GLY A 157 -2.58 -27.87 19.58
C GLY A 157 -2.97 -27.88 21.07
N ALA A 158 -4.18 -27.43 21.44
CA ALA A 158 -4.63 -27.37 22.83
C ALA A 158 -4.73 -28.74 23.52
N ALA A 159 -5.02 -29.81 22.75
CA ALA A 159 -5.08 -31.18 23.27
C ALA A 159 -3.71 -31.88 23.34
N ARG A 160 -2.80 -31.54 22.43
CA ARG A 160 -1.43 -32.05 22.36
C ARG A 160 -0.55 -31.05 21.59
N PRO A 161 0.65 -30.69 22.06
CA PRO A 161 1.52 -29.75 21.37
C PRO A 161 1.71 -30.15 19.90
N LEU A 162 1.59 -29.17 19.00
CA LEU A 162 1.61 -29.40 17.57
C LEU A 162 2.88 -28.81 16.95
N VAL A 163 3.59 -29.61 16.17
CA VAL A 163 4.79 -29.21 15.42
C VAL A 163 4.49 -29.28 13.94
N LEU A 164 4.62 -28.14 13.25
CA LEU A 164 4.42 -28.02 11.81
C LEU A 164 5.78 -27.84 11.13
N ILE A 165 6.14 -28.78 10.25
CA ILE A 165 7.32 -28.65 9.38
C ILE A 165 6.84 -28.18 8.00
N LEU A 166 7.33 -27.03 7.56
CA LEU A 166 7.08 -26.47 6.24
C LEU A 166 8.36 -26.57 5.42
N ASP A 167 8.49 -27.63 4.62
CA ASP A 167 9.74 -27.92 3.89
C ASP A 167 9.76 -27.16 2.54
N ASP A 168 10.93 -26.60 2.22
CA ASP A 168 11.28 -25.95 0.95
C ASP A 168 10.41 -24.71 0.60
N LEU A 169 10.23 -23.80 1.56
CA LEU A 169 9.45 -22.55 1.43
C LEU A 169 9.88 -21.62 0.27
N HIS A 170 11.06 -21.80 -0.35
CA HIS A 170 11.44 -21.11 -1.58
C HIS A 170 10.57 -21.50 -2.78
N ALA A 171 10.02 -22.72 -2.77
CA ALA A 171 9.05 -23.23 -3.74
C ALA A 171 7.59 -23.01 -3.31
N SER A 172 7.35 -22.28 -2.21
CA SER A 172 5.99 -21.92 -1.79
C SER A 172 5.34 -20.96 -2.78
N ASP A 173 4.01 -21.06 -2.90
CA ASP A 173 3.18 -19.98 -3.42
C ASP A 173 3.18 -18.79 -2.44
N GLN A 174 2.99 -17.58 -2.96
CA GLN A 174 2.95 -16.35 -2.16
C GLN A 174 1.77 -16.33 -1.16
N PRO A 175 0.54 -16.79 -1.51
CA PRO A 175 -0.55 -16.94 -0.55
C PRO A 175 -0.21 -17.80 0.67
N SER A 176 0.47 -18.96 0.50
CA SER A 176 0.95 -19.80 1.60
C SER A 176 1.92 -19.08 2.54
N LEU A 177 2.81 -18.23 2.02
CA LEU A 177 3.72 -17.42 2.84
C LEU A 177 2.98 -16.31 3.60
N LEU A 178 1.95 -15.71 2.99
CA LEU A 178 1.09 -14.72 3.66
C LEU A 178 0.27 -15.36 4.79
N LEU A 179 -0.22 -16.59 4.60
CA LEU A 179 -0.87 -17.37 5.67
C LEU A 179 0.12 -17.73 6.80
N LEU A 180 1.36 -18.11 6.47
CA LEU A 180 2.42 -18.30 7.47
C LEU A 180 2.71 -17.03 8.27
N GLN A 181 2.81 -15.88 7.60
CA GLN A 181 3.01 -14.58 8.24
C GLN A 181 1.84 -14.19 9.15
N PHE A 182 0.61 -14.45 8.72
CA PHE A 182 -0.58 -14.24 9.53
C PHE A 182 -0.54 -15.09 10.80
N ILE A 183 -0.36 -16.41 10.64
CA ILE A 183 -0.34 -17.36 11.76
C ILE A 183 0.77 -17.01 12.75
N ALA A 184 2.00 -16.75 12.26
CA ALA A 184 3.18 -16.44 13.09
C ALA A 184 2.93 -15.32 14.12
N ARG A 185 2.23 -14.25 13.70
CA ARG A 185 1.89 -13.10 14.57
C ARG A 185 0.98 -13.47 15.75
N GLU A 186 0.17 -14.52 15.61
CA GLU A 186 -0.80 -14.91 16.63
C GLU A 186 -0.40 -16.12 17.49
N LEU A 187 0.86 -16.59 17.40
CA LEU A 187 1.31 -17.81 18.09
C LEU A 187 1.71 -17.64 19.56
N ARG A 188 1.80 -16.42 20.09
CA ARG A 188 2.44 -16.13 21.38
C ARG A 188 1.94 -17.03 22.52
N ASP A 189 0.64 -17.28 22.55
CA ASP A 189 -0.06 -18.07 23.59
C ASP A 189 -0.63 -19.39 23.04
N ALA A 190 0.02 -19.98 22.03
CA ALA A 190 -0.40 -21.23 21.39
C ALA A 190 0.59 -22.38 21.65
N HIS A 191 0.06 -23.61 21.79
CA HIS A 191 0.86 -24.84 21.87
C HIS A 191 1.37 -25.29 20.48
N LEU A 192 2.03 -24.38 19.75
CA LEU A 192 2.44 -24.57 18.35
C LEU A 192 3.92 -24.22 18.11
N LEU A 193 4.66 -25.14 17.51
CA LEU A 193 5.98 -24.91 16.93
C LEU A 193 5.85 -24.97 15.40
N ILE A 194 6.32 -23.95 14.69
CA ILE A 194 6.47 -24.01 13.22
C ILE A 194 7.96 -23.95 12.89
N ALA A 195 8.44 -24.88 12.06
CA ALA A 195 9.78 -24.85 11.49
C ALA A 195 9.68 -24.86 9.95
N GLY A 196 10.08 -23.76 9.32
CA GLY A 196 10.16 -23.63 7.87
C GLY A 196 11.59 -23.83 7.37
N THR A 197 11.81 -24.59 6.30
CA THR A 197 13.13 -24.68 5.64
C THR A 197 13.12 -23.87 4.33
N TYR A 198 14.22 -23.23 3.96
CA TYR A 198 14.33 -22.56 2.65
C TYR A 198 15.77 -22.38 2.16
N ARG A 199 15.95 -22.19 0.85
CA ARG A 199 17.23 -21.87 0.20
C ARG A 199 17.47 -20.35 0.18
N ASP A 200 18.52 -19.86 0.85
CA ASP A 200 18.83 -18.42 0.91
C ASP A 200 19.19 -17.81 -0.46
N ILE A 201 19.87 -18.58 -1.32
CA ILE A 201 20.46 -18.12 -2.58
C ILE A 201 19.38 -17.86 -3.66
N GLU A 202 18.25 -18.55 -3.61
CA GLU A 202 17.19 -18.47 -4.63
C GLU A 202 16.18 -17.33 -4.37
N MET A 203 16.09 -16.87 -3.11
CA MET A 203 15.18 -15.80 -2.69
C MET A 203 15.24 -14.49 -3.49
N PRO A 204 16.41 -13.97 -3.91
CA PRO A 204 16.49 -12.72 -4.67
C PRO A 204 15.70 -12.71 -5.99
N SER A 205 15.40 -13.89 -6.55
CA SER A 205 14.62 -14.03 -7.79
C SER A 205 13.10 -13.83 -7.60
N ARG A 206 12.59 -13.81 -6.36
CA ARG A 206 11.17 -13.68 -6.02
C ARG A 206 10.97 -12.61 -4.94
N PRO A 207 11.03 -11.31 -5.28
CA PRO A 207 11.14 -10.23 -4.30
C PRO A 207 9.96 -10.13 -3.32
N GLU A 208 8.74 -10.49 -3.73
CA GLU A 208 7.54 -10.50 -2.88
C GLU A 208 7.63 -11.62 -1.82
N CYS A 209 8.05 -12.81 -2.24
CA CYS A 209 8.26 -13.96 -1.35
C CYS A 209 9.40 -13.69 -0.37
N ALA A 210 10.51 -13.10 -0.85
CA ALA A 210 11.63 -12.70 -0.01
C ALA A 210 11.25 -11.63 1.03
N GLN A 211 10.46 -10.62 0.65
CA GLN A 211 9.92 -9.63 1.60
C GLN A 211 9.00 -10.28 2.65
N THR A 212 8.16 -11.22 2.23
CA THR A 212 7.23 -11.93 3.12
C THR A 212 7.96 -12.80 4.12
N LEU A 213 8.97 -13.56 3.67
CA LEU A 213 9.85 -14.35 4.53
C LEU A 213 10.71 -13.49 5.46
N ALA A 214 11.24 -12.35 4.98
CA ALA A 214 11.94 -11.39 5.85
C ALA A 214 11.01 -10.80 6.93
N ALA A 215 9.72 -10.66 6.66
CA ALA A 215 8.73 -10.25 7.65
C ALA A 215 8.38 -11.39 8.64
N ILE A 216 8.28 -12.64 8.19
CA ILE A 216 8.14 -13.81 9.07
C ILE A 216 9.37 -13.95 9.98
N ALA A 217 10.58 -13.72 9.44
CA ALA A 217 11.84 -13.76 10.18
C ALA A 217 11.97 -12.67 11.28
N ARG A 218 11.09 -11.66 11.31
CA ARG A 218 11.00 -10.69 12.41
C ARG A 218 10.10 -11.16 13.56
N GLU A 219 9.16 -12.06 13.28
CA GLU A 219 8.26 -12.68 14.28
C GLU A 219 8.81 -14.02 14.82
N GLY A 220 9.83 -14.58 14.17
CA GLY A 220 10.47 -15.87 14.51
C GLY A 220 11.99 -15.80 14.61
N HIS A 221 12.63 -16.97 14.72
CA HIS A 221 14.08 -17.13 14.83
C HIS A 221 14.67 -17.72 13.55
N ARG A 222 15.70 -17.09 12.98
CA ARG A 222 16.39 -17.60 11.79
C ARG A 222 17.61 -18.43 12.20
N VAL A 223 17.67 -19.67 11.74
CA VAL A 223 18.73 -20.66 12.02
C VAL A 223 19.53 -20.89 10.72
N PRO A 224 20.63 -20.16 10.49
CA PRO A 224 21.46 -20.33 9.30
C PRO A 224 22.37 -21.56 9.42
N LEU A 225 22.38 -22.42 8.41
CA LEU A 225 23.22 -23.61 8.31
C LEU A 225 24.40 -23.37 7.36
N GLY A 226 25.61 -23.24 7.90
CA GLY A 226 26.87 -23.30 7.14
C GLY A 226 27.34 -24.75 6.89
N GLY A 227 28.52 -24.94 6.29
CA GLY A 227 29.14 -26.27 6.14
C GLY A 227 29.46 -26.96 7.47
N LEU A 228 29.59 -28.29 7.43
CA LEU A 228 30.11 -29.10 8.54
C LEU A 228 31.59 -28.78 8.78
N SER A 229 32.01 -28.68 10.04
CA SER A 229 33.42 -28.45 10.38
C SER A 229 34.30 -29.65 10.02
N ALA A 230 35.62 -29.48 9.91
CA ALA A 230 36.53 -30.60 9.61
C ALA A 230 36.41 -31.77 10.61
N ASP A 231 36.15 -31.50 11.89
CA ASP A 231 35.90 -32.53 12.90
C ASP A 231 34.55 -33.24 12.66
N ASP A 232 33.52 -32.50 12.22
CA ASP A 232 32.24 -33.08 11.80
C ASP A 232 32.38 -33.93 10.53
N VAL A 233 33.19 -33.51 9.55
CA VAL A 233 33.50 -34.31 8.36
C VAL A 233 34.19 -35.62 8.75
N ALA A 234 35.14 -35.59 9.69
CA ALA A 234 35.76 -36.81 10.22
C ALA A 234 34.72 -37.72 10.89
N ARG A 235 33.86 -37.17 11.76
CA ARG A 235 32.76 -37.91 12.41
C ARG A 235 31.77 -38.49 11.37
N PHE A 236 31.44 -37.74 10.32
CA PHE A 236 30.51 -38.13 9.25
C PHE A 236 31.05 -39.30 8.44
N ILE A 237 32.32 -39.25 8.03
CA ILE A 237 32.97 -40.36 7.32
C ILE A 237 33.01 -41.61 8.20
N THR A 238 33.41 -41.46 9.47
CA THR A 238 33.52 -42.60 10.39
C THR A 238 32.19 -43.26 10.69
N ALA A 239 31.15 -42.48 10.97
CA ALA A 239 29.86 -43.04 11.33
C ALA A 239 29.02 -43.47 10.11
N GLY A 240 29.15 -42.78 8.96
CA GLY A 240 28.40 -43.07 7.74
C GLY A 240 28.99 -44.21 6.87
N PHE A 241 30.30 -44.44 6.91
CA PHE A 241 30.99 -45.44 6.08
C PHE A 241 31.75 -46.51 6.88
N ALA A 242 31.79 -46.41 8.22
CA ALA A 242 32.57 -47.29 9.11
C ALA A 242 34.09 -47.27 8.83
N LEU A 243 34.63 -46.11 8.42
CA LEU A 243 36.03 -45.93 8.04
C LEU A 243 36.74 -44.86 8.87
N ALA A 244 38.01 -45.07 9.20
CA ALA A 244 38.85 -44.08 9.87
C ALA A 244 39.68 -43.29 8.84
N PRO A 245 39.26 -42.07 8.45
CA PRO A 245 40.03 -41.26 7.50
C PRO A 245 41.29 -40.67 8.15
N SER A 246 42.33 -40.44 7.36
CA SER A 246 43.49 -39.68 7.81
C SER A 246 43.16 -38.18 7.87
N ARG A 247 43.88 -37.41 8.71
CA ARG A 247 43.71 -35.94 8.77
C ARG A 247 43.90 -35.26 7.40
N ALA A 248 44.77 -35.79 6.55
CA ALA A 248 44.98 -35.27 5.20
C ALA A 248 43.74 -35.45 4.31
N VAL A 249 43.10 -36.63 4.36
CA VAL A 249 41.87 -36.90 3.61
C VAL A 249 40.69 -36.09 4.15
N VAL A 250 40.56 -35.95 5.48
CA VAL A 250 39.53 -35.06 6.08
C VAL A 250 39.71 -33.61 5.62
N ALA A 251 40.94 -33.08 5.67
CA ALA A 251 41.24 -31.71 5.26
C ALA A 251 40.94 -31.49 3.77
N ALA A 252 41.36 -32.43 2.91
CA ALA A 252 41.14 -32.34 1.47
C ALA A 252 39.66 -32.48 1.10
N VAL A 253 38.92 -33.44 1.69
CA VAL A 253 37.47 -33.55 1.50
C VAL A 253 36.75 -32.29 1.99
N HIS A 254 37.09 -31.76 3.17
CA HIS A 254 36.50 -30.51 3.68
C HIS A 254 36.82 -29.31 2.76
N GLN A 255 38.03 -29.21 2.22
CA GLN A 255 38.41 -28.15 1.29
C GLN A 255 37.70 -28.25 -0.06
N THR A 256 37.51 -29.47 -0.60
CA THR A 256 36.80 -29.69 -1.87
C THR A 256 35.28 -29.51 -1.75
N THR A 257 34.70 -29.82 -0.58
CA THR A 257 33.24 -29.86 -0.39
C THR A 257 32.69 -28.65 0.38
N GLU A 258 33.56 -27.80 0.91
CA GLU A 258 33.25 -26.71 1.85
C GLU A 258 32.38 -27.16 3.05
N GLY A 259 32.48 -28.44 3.42
CA GLY A 259 31.68 -29.05 4.48
C GLY A 259 30.24 -29.41 4.09
N ASN A 260 29.83 -29.32 2.82
CA ASN A 260 28.46 -29.66 2.40
C ASN A 260 28.21 -31.19 2.47
N PRO A 261 27.27 -31.68 3.32
CA PRO A 261 27.03 -33.12 3.53
C PRO A 261 26.74 -33.91 2.26
N LEU A 262 26.08 -33.31 1.27
CA LEU A 262 25.75 -33.98 0.01
C LEU A 262 27.00 -34.28 -0.82
N PHE A 263 27.95 -33.34 -0.87
CA PHE A 263 29.21 -33.52 -1.59
C PHE A 263 30.16 -34.44 -0.84
N ILE A 264 30.19 -34.37 0.50
CA ILE A 264 30.96 -35.30 1.34
C ILE A 264 30.52 -36.74 1.06
N ASP A 265 29.21 -37.02 1.01
CA ASP A 265 28.70 -38.36 0.73
C ASP A 265 29.15 -38.89 -0.64
N GLU A 266 29.12 -38.05 -1.69
CA GLU A 266 29.48 -38.47 -3.06
C GLU A 266 30.99 -38.66 -3.24
N VAL A 267 31.80 -37.71 -2.74
CA VAL A 267 33.28 -37.81 -2.80
C VAL A 267 33.73 -39.07 -2.06
N VAL A 268 33.25 -39.28 -0.83
CA VAL A 268 33.65 -40.43 -0.01
C VAL A 268 33.16 -41.74 -0.62
N ARG A 269 31.92 -41.80 -1.14
CA ARG A 269 31.41 -42.98 -1.86
C ARG A 269 32.27 -43.33 -3.07
N THR A 270 32.66 -42.34 -3.86
CA THR A 270 33.51 -42.53 -5.04
C THR A 270 34.87 -43.12 -4.64
N LEU A 271 35.50 -42.57 -3.60
CA LEU A 271 36.78 -43.08 -3.07
C LEU A 271 36.66 -44.50 -2.52
N VAL A 272 35.57 -44.84 -1.83
CA VAL A 272 35.33 -46.20 -1.30
C VAL A 272 35.23 -47.22 -2.45
N VAL A 273 34.57 -46.87 -3.55
CA VAL A 273 34.46 -47.71 -4.76
C VAL A 273 35.81 -47.84 -5.48
N GLN A 274 36.56 -46.74 -5.63
CA GLN A 274 37.85 -46.72 -6.34
C GLN A 274 38.98 -47.39 -5.57
N HIS A 275 39.00 -47.29 -4.23
CA HIS A 275 40.12 -47.72 -3.39
C HIS A 275 39.75 -48.87 -2.43
N ALA A 276 38.70 -49.64 -2.75
CA ALA A 276 38.27 -50.83 -1.99
C ALA A 276 38.20 -50.57 -0.46
N ALA A 277 37.56 -49.46 -0.08
CA ALA A 277 37.40 -48.97 1.29
C ALA A 277 38.70 -48.60 2.06
N ARG A 278 39.87 -48.45 1.41
CA ARG A 278 41.13 -47.99 2.05
C ARG A 278 41.36 -46.49 1.93
N LEU A 279 40.61 -45.68 2.70
CA LEU A 279 40.76 -44.23 2.68
C LEU A 279 42.12 -43.71 3.20
N SER A 280 42.90 -44.51 3.92
CA SER A 280 44.18 -44.10 4.51
C SER A 280 45.35 -43.98 3.52
N GLU A 281 45.22 -44.54 2.32
CA GLU A 281 46.30 -44.67 1.32
C GLU A 281 46.16 -43.68 0.14
N ILE A 282 45.19 -42.76 0.20
CA ILE A 282 44.84 -41.84 -0.90
C ILE A 282 45.78 -40.61 -0.91
N PRO A 283 46.45 -40.30 -2.03
CA PRO A 283 47.22 -39.06 -2.18
C PRO A 283 46.28 -37.84 -2.27
N PRO A 284 46.58 -36.71 -1.60
CA PRO A 284 45.71 -35.52 -1.58
C PRO A 284 45.33 -34.98 -2.97
N ASP A 285 46.26 -35.08 -3.91
CA ASP A 285 46.14 -34.48 -5.26
C ASP A 285 45.29 -35.33 -6.23
N GLY A 286 44.85 -36.51 -5.81
CA GLY A 286 44.15 -37.51 -6.65
C GLY A 286 42.64 -37.62 -6.41
N LEU A 287 42.04 -36.72 -5.61
CA LEU A 287 40.62 -36.74 -5.32
C LEU A 287 39.78 -36.57 -6.60
N PRO A 288 38.76 -37.42 -6.86
CA PRO A 288 37.78 -37.16 -7.90
C PRO A 288 36.91 -35.97 -7.45
N ILE A 289 37.18 -34.80 -8.00
CA ILE A 289 36.42 -33.57 -7.76
C ILE A 289 35.26 -33.52 -8.77
N PRO A 290 33.99 -33.62 -8.34
CA PRO A 290 32.87 -33.23 -9.20
C PRO A 290 32.96 -31.72 -9.42
N HIS A 291 32.87 -31.23 -10.66
CA HIS A 291 32.92 -29.80 -10.97
C HIS A 291 31.64 -29.02 -10.57
N GLY A 292 30.78 -29.64 -9.75
CA GLY A 292 29.53 -29.08 -9.24
C GLY A 292 28.51 -30.17 -8.90
N VAL A 293 27.35 -29.74 -8.37
CA VAL A 293 26.23 -30.61 -7.97
C VAL A 293 25.79 -31.56 -9.10
N GLY A 294 25.64 -31.04 -10.31
CA GLY A 294 25.12 -31.80 -11.44
C GLY A 294 26.04 -32.95 -11.87
N ASP A 295 27.36 -32.80 -11.74
CA ASP A 295 28.31 -33.86 -12.10
C ASP A 295 28.37 -34.96 -11.03
N ALA A 296 28.30 -34.57 -9.75
CA ALA A 296 28.14 -35.50 -8.64
C ALA A 296 26.88 -36.38 -8.84
N ILE A 297 25.78 -35.77 -9.27
CA ILE A 297 24.52 -36.47 -9.52
C ILE A 297 24.57 -37.32 -10.79
N ARG A 298 25.13 -36.81 -11.89
CA ARG A 298 25.35 -37.62 -13.10
C ARG A 298 26.22 -38.85 -12.83
N GLN A 299 27.22 -38.72 -11.95
CA GLN A 299 28.03 -39.85 -11.49
C GLN A 299 27.20 -40.85 -10.68
N ARG A 300 26.40 -40.38 -9.70
CA ARG A 300 25.46 -41.21 -8.93
C ARG A 300 24.40 -41.93 -9.79
N LEU A 301 24.05 -41.40 -10.96
CA LEU A 301 23.13 -42.01 -11.93
C LEU A 301 23.80 -43.03 -12.87
N ARG A 302 25.14 -43.11 -12.95
CA ARG A 302 25.85 -44.05 -13.84
C ARG A 302 25.58 -45.55 -13.58
N PRO A 303 25.45 -46.04 -12.33
CA PRO A 303 25.19 -47.45 -12.05
C PRO A 303 23.84 -47.95 -12.57
N LEU A 304 22.89 -47.04 -12.84
CA LEU A 304 21.53 -47.39 -13.23
C LEU A 304 21.44 -47.91 -14.67
N SER A 305 20.54 -48.84 -14.91
CA SER A 305 20.23 -49.35 -16.25
C SER A 305 19.70 -48.23 -17.17
N PRO A 306 19.90 -48.32 -18.50
CA PRO A 306 19.32 -47.37 -19.45
C PRO A 306 17.79 -47.35 -19.43
N ALA A 307 17.15 -48.44 -18.96
CA ALA A 307 15.70 -48.50 -18.77
C ALA A 307 15.27 -47.69 -17.54
N CYS A 308 15.95 -47.88 -16.40
CA CYS A 308 15.71 -47.13 -15.16
C CYS A 308 15.89 -45.62 -15.38
N ARG A 309 16.97 -45.21 -16.05
CA ARG A 309 17.19 -43.79 -16.38
C ARG A 309 16.08 -43.16 -17.23
N ARG A 310 15.49 -43.88 -18.19
CA ARG A 310 14.34 -43.38 -18.96
C ARG A 310 13.08 -43.21 -18.10
N VAL A 311 12.82 -44.14 -17.17
CA VAL A 311 11.72 -44.02 -16.20
C VAL A 311 11.93 -42.81 -15.29
N LEU A 312 13.16 -42.61 -14.81
CA LEU A 312 13.52 -41.46 -13.97
C LEU A 312 13.44 -40.11 -14.71
N ASN A 313 13.74 -40.06 -16.00
CA ASN A 313 13.51 -38.87 -16.82
C ASN A 313 12.02 -38.50 -16.90
N ILE A 314 11.14 -39.49 -17.07
CA ILE A 314 9.68 -39.28 -17.07
C ILE A 314 9.21 -38.82 -15.69
N ALA A 315 9.66 -39.50 -14.62
CA ALA A 315 9.37 -39.10 -13.25
C ALA A 315 9.87 -37.68 -12.92
N ALA A 316 10.98 -37.24 -13.50
CA ALA A 316 11.51 -35.89 -13.31
C ALA A 316 10.64 -34.79 -13.93
N VAL A 317 9.82 -35.12 -14.94
CA VAL A 317 8.78 -34.24 -15.49
C VAL A 317 7.53 -34.24 -14.61
N LEU A 318 7.11 -35.40 -14.09
CA LEU A 318 5.95 -35.52 -13.19
C LEU A 318 6.12 -34.72 -11.89
N GLY A 319 7.32 -34.70 -11.29
CA GLY A 319 7.56 -33.91 -10.08
C GLY A 319 8.61 -34.50 -9.15
N ARG A 320 8.84 -33.83 -8.01
CA ARG A 320 9.72 -34.36 -6.96
C ARG A 320 9.07 -35.56 -6.28
N GLU A 321 7.77 -35.45 -6.02
CA GLU A 321 6.89 -36.54 -5.60
C GLU A 321 5.99 -36.89 -6.80
N PHE A 322 5.74 -38.18 -7.02
CA PHE A 322 4.92 -38.64 -8.14
C PHE A 322 4.14 -39.91 -7.79
N ASP A 323 2.93 -40.03 -8.33
CA ASP A 323 2.11 -41.22 -8.23
C ASP A 323 2.52 -42.28 -9.27
N PHE A 324 2.39 -43.55 -8.90
CA PHE A 324 2.70 -44.68 -9.77
C PHE A 324 1.77 -44.77 -10.98
N ALA A 325 0.51 -44.33 -10.87
CA ALA A 325 -0.48 -44.45 -11.95
C ALA A 325 -0.17 -43.54 -13.16
N PRO A 326 0.11 -42.22 -13.01
CA PRO A 326 0.61 -41.40 -14.11
C PRO A 326 1.91 -41.93 -14.73
N LEU A 327 2.87 -42.36 -13.89
CA LEU A 327 4.14 -42.91 -14.39
C LEU A 327 3.94 -44.21 -15.19
N LEU A 328 3.04 -45.09 -14.75
CA LEU A 328 2.66 -46.31 -15.47
C LEU A 328 1.92 -46.00 -16.78
N ALA A 329 1.07 -44.97 -16.80
CA ALA A 329 0.38 -44.56 -18.02
C ALA A 329 1.34 -43.97 -19.08
N MET A 330 2.44 -43.32 -18.65
CA MET A 330 3.51 -42.84 -19.56
C MET A 330 4.49 -43.94 -19.98
N CYS A 331 4.80 -44.86 -19.07
CA CYS A 331 5.69 -45.97 -19.35
C CYS A 331 4.91 -47.12 -19.98
N GLU A 332 4.92 -47.23 -21.32
CA GLU A 332 4.31 -48.33 -22.12
C GLU A 332 4.93 -49.72 -21.77
N ARG A 333 4.70 -50.20 -20.55
CA ARG A 333 5.35 -51.34 -19.90
C ARG A 333 4.40 -52.00 -18.90
N PRO A 334 4.51 -53.32 -18.66
CA PRO A 334 3.79 -53.97 -17.58
C PRO A 334 4.21 -53.41 -16.20
N ALA A 335 3.24 -53.24 -15.30
CA ALA A 335 3.46 -52.67 -13.97
C ALA A 335 4.58 -53.36 -13.17
N ALA A 336 4.71 -54.69 -13.27
CA ALA A 336 5.79 -55.45 -12.63
C ALA A 336 7.19 -54.96 -13.05
N GLN A 337 7.42 -54.74 -14.34
CA GLN A 337 8.72 -54.24 -14.84
C GLN A 337 9.00 -52.81 -14.38
N LEU A 338 7.95 -51.98 -14.21
CA LEU A 338 8.12 -50.62 -13.68
C LEU A 338 8.49 -50.64 -12.19
N LEU A 339 7.88 -51.55 -11.41
CA LEU A 339 8.22 -51.77 -10.01
C LEU A 339 9.67 -52.28 -9.85
N ASP A 340 10.13 -53.19 -10.71
CA ASP A 340 11.53 -53.65 -10.71
C ASP A 340 12.51 -52.50 -10.94
N LEU A 341 12.23 -51.60 -11.90
CA LEU A 341 13.07 -50.43 -12.19
C LEU A 341 13.02 -49.38 -11.08
N LEU A 342 11.88 -49.18 -10.42
CA LEU A 342 11.78 -48.34 -9.23
C LEU A 342 12.48 -48.98 -8.02
N GLY A 343 12.52 -50.31 -7.94
CA GLY A 343 13.34 -51.06 -6.99
C GLY A 343 14.84 -50.88 -7.23
N GLU A 344 15.28 -50.90 -8.49
CA GLU A 344 16.66 -50.59 -8.89
C GLU A 344 17.05 -49.16 -8.45
N ALA A 345 16.19 -48.18 -8.72
CA ALA A 345 16.38 -46.79 -8.31
C ALA A 345 16.37 -46.63 -6.77
N SER A 346 15.49 -47.35 -6.06
CA SER A 346 15.41 -47.32 -4.59
C SER A 346 16.65 -47.95 -3.94
N THR A 347 17.17 -49.04 -4.50
CA THR A 347 18.40 -49.71 -4.04
C THR A 347 19.62 -48.80 -4.16
N ASN A 348 19.67 -47.95 -5.20
CA ASN A 348 20.69 -46.92 -5.39
C ASN A 348 20.37 -45.59 -4.66
N ALA A 349 19.35 -45.59 -3.78
CA ALA A 349 18.87 -44.44 -3.02
C ALA A 349 18.53 -43.20 -3.90
N ILE A 350 18.02 -43.41 -5.11
CA ILE A 350 17.64 -42.34 -6.05
C ILE A 350 16.22 -41.85 -5.77
N VAL A 351 15.32 -42.80 -5.52
CA VAL A 351 13.94 -42.57 -5.10
C VAL A 351 13.65 -43.32 -3.79
N THR A 352 12.59 -42.92 -3.10
CA THR A 352 12.04 -43.62 -1.93
C THR A 352 10.52 -43.71 -2.07
N THR A 353 9.91 -44.75 -1.53
CA THR A 353 8.46 -44.79 -1.31
C THR A 353 8.08 -43.87 -0.15
N LEU A 354 6.88 -43.27 -0.21
CA LEU A 354 6.37 -42.40 0.86
C LEU A 354 5.54 -43.21 1.88
N PRO A 355 5.72 -42.99 3.20
CA PRO A 355 4.94 -43.68 4.22
C PRO A 355 3.43 -43.40 4.10
N GLY A 356 2.61 -44.44 4.23
CA GLY A 356 1.15 -44.32 4.24
C GLY A 356 0.47 -44.28 2.86
N ALA A 357 1.22 -44.28 1.75
CA ALA A 357 0.68 -44.37 0.39
C ALA A 357 1.46 -45.42 -0.43
N SER A 358 0.88 -46.61 -0.62
CA SER A 358 1.51 -47.76 -1.29
C SER A 358 1.79 -47.58 -2.79
N SER A 359 1.51 -46.40 -3.35
CA SER A 359 1.66 -46.04 -4.76
C SER A 359 2.42 -44.73 -5.01
N ARG A 360 3.01 -44.11 -3.97
CA ARG A 360 3.73 -42.83 -4.10
C ARG A 360 5.23 -42.95 -3.90
N TYR A 361 5.97 -42.25 -4.75
CA TYR A 361 7.42 -42.18 -4.76
C TYR A 361 7.88 -40.72 -4.68
N SER A 362 9.07 -40.51 -4.12
CA SER A 362 9.77 -39.22 -4.13
C SER A 362 11.22 -39.43 -4.55
N PHE A 363 11.79 -38.50 -5.31
CA PHE A 363 13.25 -38.38 -5.39
C PHE A 363 13.83 -38.13 -4.00
N GLN A 364 14.96 -38.76 -3.66
CA GLN A 364 15.59 -38.58 -2.35
C GLN A 364 16.16 -37.15 -2.18
N HIS A 365 16.57 -36.51 -3.27
CA HIS A 365 17.01 -35.11 -3.30
C HIS A 365 16.47 -34.41 -4.56
N THR A 366 15.96 -33.18 -4.41
CA THR A 366 15.45 -32.38 -5.55
C THR A 366 16.47 -32.21 -6.66
N LEU A 367 17.74 -32.00 -6.28
CA LEU A 367 18.84 -31.80 -7.22
C LEU A 367 18.98 -32.97 -8.22
N ILE A 368 18.53 -34.18 -7.85
CA ILE A 368 18.50 -35.33 -8.77
C ILE A 368 17.42 -35.12 -9.85
N ARG A 369 16.22 -34.70 -9.45
CA ARG A 369 15.14 -34.32 -10.36
C ARG A 369 15.57 -33.16 -11.26
N GLU A 370 16.15 -32.10 -10.68
CA GLU A 370 16.63 -30.92 -11.40
C GLU A 370 17.67 -31.31 -12.46
N THR A 371 18.63 -32.18 -12.12
CA THR A 371 19.66 -32.67 -13.07
C THR A 371 19.03 -33.48 -14.20
N LEU A 372 18.21 -34.49 -13.88
CA LEU A 372 17.52 -35.33 -14.88
C LEU A 372 16.62 -34.51 -15.82
N TYR A 373 15.89 -33.55 -15.27
CA TYR A 373 15.05 -32.63 -16.04
C TYR A 373 15.90 -31.67 -16.90
N SER A 374 17.04 -31.21 -16.39
CA SER A 374 17.96 -30.34 -17.13
C SER A 374 18.67 -31.04 -18.29
N ASP A 375 18.92 -32.35 -18.17
CA ASP A 375 19.55 -33.17 -19.22
C ASP A 375 18.58 -33.46 -20.40
N LEU A 376 17.26 -33.27 -20.24
CA LEU A 376 16.28 -33.39 -21.33
C LEU A 376 16.35 -32.19 -22.29
N SER A 377 16.25 -32.44 -23.60
CA SER A 377 16.14 -31.35 -24.59
C SER A 377 14.79 -30.62 -24.50
N PRO A 378 14.68 -29.35 -24.93
CA PRO A 378 13.42 -28.59 -24.87
C PRO A 378 12.25 -29.30 -25.55
N SER A 379 12.49 -29.95 -26.70
CA SER A 379 11.47 -30.69 -27.46
C SER A 379 11.02 -31.98 -26.78
N GLU A 380 11.91 -32.65 -26.03
CA GLU A 380 11.53 -33.81 -25.21
C GLU A 380 10.70 -33.38 -24.00
N ARG A 381 11.09 -32.29 -23.33
CA ARG A 381 10.32 -31.73 -22.20
C ARG A 381 8.91 -31.36 -22.65
N ALA A 382 8.75 -30.54 -23.70
CA ALA A 382 7.44 -30.11 -24.18
C ALA A 382 6.53 -31.31 -24.53
N ARG A 383 7.07 -32.34 -25.19
CA ARG A 383 6.33 -33.57 -25.49
C ARG A 383 5.93 -34.35 -24.23
N MET A 384 6.85 -34.53 -23.28
CA MET A 384 6.55 -35.24 -22.03
C MET A 384 5.52 -34.48 -21.19
N HIS A 385 5.63 -33.15 -21.12
CA HIS A 385 4.66 -32.29 -20.45
C HIS A 385 3.26 -32.42 -21.08
N GLN A 386 3.15 -32.43 -22.41
CA GLN A 386 1.86 -32.68 -23.07
C GLN A 386 1.26 -34.03 -22.68
N GLN A 387 2.07 -35.10 -22.73
CA GLN A 387 1.63 -36.45 -22.36
C GLN A 387 1.20 -36.55 -20.89
N VAL A 388 1.89 -35.85 -19.97
CA VAL A 388 1.46 -35.78 -18.55
C VAL A 388 0.09 -35.11 -18.44
N ALA A 389 -0.13 -33.97 -19.09
CA ALA A 389 -1.39 -33.24 -19.02
C ALA A 389 -2.58 -34.10 -19.51
N GLU A 390 -2.44 -34.75 -20.66
CA GLU A 390 -3.43 -35.67 -21.24
C GLU A 390 -3.70 -36.90 -20.35
N ILE A 391 -2.70 -37.34 -19.57
CA ILE A 391 -2.83 -38.45 -18.63
C ILE A 391 -3.57 -38.04 -17.36
N LEU A 392 -3.23 -36.88 -16.78
CA LEU A 392 -3.91 -36.33 -15.60
C LEU A 392 -5.39 -36.05 -15.90
N GLU A 393 -5.68 -35.41 -17.04
CA GLU A 393 -7.06 -35.15 -17.51
C GLU A 393 -7.91 -36.44 -17.62
N ARG A 394 -7.28 -37.57 -17.99
CA ARG A 394 -7.95 -38.87 -18.13
C ARG A 394 -8.08 -39.65 -16.83
N LEU A 395 -7.09 -39.58 -15.94
CA LEU A 395 -7.08 -40.36 -14.70
C LEU A 395 -8.06 -39.79 -13.66
N ASP A 396 -8.13 -38.46 -13.53
CA ASP A 396 -8.93 -37.78 -12.50
C ASP A 396 -10.22 -37.14 -13.05
N ALA A 397 -10.73 -37.67 -14.17
CA ALA A 397 -11.88 -37.14 -14.91
C ALA A 397 -13.20 -36.98 -14.11
N ALA A 398 -13.27 -37.50 -12.88
CA ALA A 398 -14.40 -37.33 -11.97
C ALA A 398 -14.37 -36.00 -11.18
N ASP A 399 -13.18 -35.49 -10.83
CA ASP A 399 -12.99 -34.16 -10.23
C ASP A 399 -11.61 -33.58 -10.60
N LEU A 400 -11.56 -32.84 -11.70
CA LEU A 400 -10.35 -32.17 -12.18
C LEU A 400 -10.07 -30.85 -11.46
N ALA A 401 -11.01 -30.31 -10.66
CA ALA A 401 -10.89 -28.97 -10.10
C ALA A 401 -9.73 -28.76 -9.11
N PRO A 402 -9.31 -29.76 -8.31
CA PRO A 402 -8.07 -29.69 -7.53
C PRO A 402 -6.80 -29.65 -8.39
N HIS A 403 -6.84 -30.20 -9.61
CA HIS A 403 -5.68 -30.43 -10.48
C HIS A 403 -5.51 -29.39 -11.60
N TYR A 404 -6.40 -28.40 -11.71
CA TYR A 404 -6.33 -27.38 -12.77
C TYR A 404 -4.97 -26.66 -12.87
N ALA A 405 -4.34 -26.33 -11.74
CA ALA A 405 -3.02 -25.68 -11.74
C ALA A 405 -1.89 -26.59 -12.25
N GLU A 406 -1.99 -27.90 -12.00
CA GLU A 406 -1.01 -28.91 -12.38
C GLU A 406 -1.12 -29.20 -13.89
N ILE A 407 -2.36 -29.43 -14.35
CA ILE A 407 -2.68 -29.61 -15.77
C ILE A 407 -2.32 -28.35 -16.58
N ALA A 408 -2.62 -27.14 -16.05
CA ALA A 408 -2.22 -25.89 -16.67
C ALA A 408 -0.70 -25.76 -16.81
N HIS A 409 0.06 -26.07 -15.75
CA HIS A 409 1.52 -26.05 -15.79
C HIS A 409 2.08 -26.96 -16.89
N HIS A 410 1.57 -28.18 -17.00
CA HIS A 410 2.00 -29.12 -18.04
C HIS A 410 1.62 -28.64 -19.45
N PHE A 411 0.39 -28.19 -19.71
CA PHE A 411 0.04 -27.65 -21.03
C PHE A 411 0.83 -26.37 -21.38
N LEU A 412 1.10 -25.48 -20.40
CA LEU A 412 1.92 -24.28 -20.62
C LEU A 412 3.35 -24.64 -21.03
N HIS A 413 3.98 -25.64 -20.41
CA HIS A 413 5.29 -26.14 -20.83
C HIS A 413 5.27 -26.92 -22.16
N ALA A 414 4.11 -27.44 -22.57
CA ALA A 414 3.92 -28.06 -23.88
C ALA A 414 3.73 -27.04 -25.02
N THR A 415 3.25 -25.82 -24.74
CA THR A 415 2.87 -24.80 -25.75
C THR A 415 3.84 -24.59 -26.93
N PRO A 416 5.19 -24.67 -26.78
CA PRO A 416 6.09 -24.56 -27.94
C PRO A 416 5.90 -25.63 -29.03
N LEU A 417 5.23 -26.74 -28.73
CA LEU A 417 4.93 -27.84 -29.67
C LEU A 417 3.46 -28.33 -29.64
N GLY A 418 2.69 -27.97 -28.60
CA GLY A 418 1.31 -28.40 -28.37
C GLY A 418 0.25 -27.34 -28.70
N ASP A 419 -1.02 -27.61 -28.35
CA ASP A 419 -2.14 -26.69 -28.56
C ASP A 419 -2.20 -25.60 -27.47
N PRO A 420 -2.04 -24.29 -27.82
CA PRO A 420 -2.18 -23.21 -26.85
C PRO A 420 -3.59 -23.10 -26.25
N HIS A 421 -4.65 -23.56 -26.93
CA HIS A 421 -6.02 -23.44 -26.41
C HIS A 421 -6.25 -24.27 -25.14
N GLN A 422 -5.63 -25.45 -25.02
CA GLN A 422 -5.68 -26.24 -23.78
C GLN A 422 -4.94 -25.54 -22.63
N ALA A 423 -3.77 -24.97 -22.90
CA ALA A 423 -3.00 -24.20 -21.92
C ALA A 423 -3.79 -22.98 -21.41
N ILE A 424 -4.41 -22.22 -22.31
CA ILE A 424 -5.28 -21.07 -21.96
C ILE A 424 -6.47 -21.53 -21.10
N SER A 425 -7.20 -22.55 -21.54
CA SER A 425 -8.39 -23.07 -20.84
C SER A 425 -8.08 -23.50 -19.40
N TYR A 426 -7.02 -24.28 -19.21
CA TYR A 426 -6.63 -24.74 -17.86
C TYR A 426 -6.02 -23.63 -17.01
N ALA A 427 -5.23 -22.71 -17.58
CA ALA A 427 -4.69 -21.56 -16.83
C ALA A 427 -5.80 -20.62 -16.34
N VAL A 428 -6.84 -20.37 -17.15
CA VAL A 428 -8.02 -19.59 -16.73
C VAL A 428 -8.75 -20.28 -15.58
N ARG A 429 -9.06 -21.58 -15.71
CA ARG A 429 -9.71 -22.35 -14.64
C ARG A 429 -8.88 -22.42 -13.35
N ALA A 430 -7.55 -22.50 -13.46
CA ALA A 430 -6.64 -22.43 -12.32
C ALA A 430 -6.69 -21.04 -11.65
N GLY A 431 -6.73 -19.96 -12.44
CA GLY A 431 -6.89 -18.59 -11.98
C GLY A 431 -8.22 -18.36 -11.24
N GLU A 432 -9.33 -18.79 -11.85
CA GLU A 432 -10.67 -18.75 -11.24
C GLU A 432 -10.73 -19.54 -9.92
N ARG A 433 -10.17 -20.76 -9.89
CA ARG A 433 -10.12 -21.58 -8.67
C ARG A 433 -9.27 -20.93 -7.59
N ALA A 434 -8.12 -20.34 -7.94
CA ALA A 434 -7.28 -19.62 -6.98
C ALA A 434 -7.98 -18.35 -6.45
N ALA A 435 -8.69 -17.59 -7.30
CA ALA A 435 -9.47 -16.43 -6.89
C ALA A 435 -10.63 -16.82 -5.93
N ALA A 436 -11.31 -17.94 -6.21
CA ALA A 436 -12.34 -18.51 -5.34
C ALA A 436 -11.79 -19.05 -4.00
N LEU A 437 -10.49 -19.35 -3.93
CA LEU A 437 -9.76 -19.67 -2.69
C LEU A 437 -9.17 -18.43 -1.99
N PHE A 438 -9.35 -17.23 -2.55
CA PHE A 438 -8.76 -15.98 -2.08
C PHE A 438 -7.22 -15.93 -2.17
N ALA A 439 -6.66 -16.78 -3.04
CA ALA A 439 -5.24 -16.87 -3.39
C ALA A 439 -4.89 -15.90 -4.53
N TYR A 440 -5.15 -14.61 -4.34
CA TYR A 440 -5.15 -13.61 -5.42
C TYR A 440 -3.82 -13.44 -6.16
N GLU A 441 -2.69 -13.61 -5.49
CA GLU A 441 -1.37 -13.54 -6.14
C GLU A 441 -1.17 -14.72 -7.09
N GLU A 442 -1.61 -15.93 -6.71
CA GLU A 442 -1.55 -17.11 -7.58
C GLU A 442 -2.57 -17.00 -8.72
N ALA A 443 -3.78 -16.51 -8.43
CA ALA A 443 -4.81 -16.28 -9.45
C ALA A 443 -4.30 -15.36 -10.56
N ALA A 444 -3.64 -14.26 -10.20
CA ALA A 444 -3.06 -13.33 -11.15
C ALA A 444 -1.91 -13.96 -11.96
N ILE A 445 -1.02 -14.75 -11.34
CA ILE A 445 0.03 -15.51 -12.08
C ILE A 445 -0.57 -16.43 -13.13
N GLN A 446 -1.68 -17.11 -12.83
CA GLN A 446 -2.34 -18.01 -13.78
C GLN A 446 -3.06 -17.24 -14.91
N PHE A 447 -3.67 -16.09 -14.62
CA PHE A 447 -4.23 -15.22 -15.67
C PHE A 447 -3.13 -14.54 -16.52
N GLU A 448 -2.01 -14.14 -15.92
CA GLU A 448 -0.82 -13.61 -16.63
C GLU A 448 -0.29 -14.67 -17.63
N ARG A 449 -0.15 -15.93 -17.19
CA ARG A 449 0.20 -17.08 -18.07
C ARG A 449 -0.84 -17.37 -19.15
N ALA A 450 -2.13 -17.23 -18.85
CA ALA A 450 -3.18 -17.35 -19.86
C ALA A 450 -3.07 -16.26 -20.93
N LEU A 451 -2.68 -15.02 -20.57
CA LEU A 451 -2.41 -13.94 -21.52
C LEU A 451 -1.14 -14.17 -22.36
N GLU A 452 -0.10 -14.76 -21.77
CA GLU A 452 1.11 -15.19 -22.50
C GLU A 452 0.78 -16.25 -23.55
N ALA A 453 -0.01 -17.28 -23.19
CA ALA A 453 -0.45 -18.31 -24.12
C ALA A 453 -1.43 -17.75 -25.18
N LEU A 454 -2.34 -16.83 -24.80
CA LEU A 454 -3.21 -16.12 -25.74
C LEU A 454 -2.43 -15.31 -26.78
N ALA A 455 -1.28 -14.75 -26.43
CA ALA A 455 -0.43 -13.98 -27.34
C ALA A 455 0.21 -14.84 -28.46
N LEU A 456 0.14 -16.17 -28.36
CA LEU A 456 0.53 -17.12 -29.41
C LEU A 456 -0.64 -17.45 -30.37
N THR A 457 -1.80 -16.83 -30.18
CA THR A 457 -3.02 -17.02 -30.97
C THR A 457 -3.56 -15.68 -31.48
N ASP A 458 -4.40 -15.71 -32.51
CA ASP A 458 -5.11 -14.50 -32.97
C ASP A 458 -6.21 -14.03 -31.98
N THR A 459 -6.48 -14.77 -30.90
CA THR A 459 -7.63 -14.55 -30.00
C THR A 459 -7.35 -13.62 -28.81
N GLN A 460 -6.11 -13.13 -28.65
CA GLN A 460 -5.74 -12.17 -27.58
C GLN A 460 -6.65 -10.92 -27.56
N THR A 461 -7.16 -10.55 -28.73
CA THR A 461 -7.99 -9.35 -28.95
C THR A 461 -9.50 -9.57 -28.87
N ASP A 462 -9.94 -10.79 -28.57
CA ASP A 462 -11.34 -11.19 -28.63
C ASP A 462 -12.00 -11.22 -27.24
N ALA A 463 -13.26 -11.65 -27.17
CA ALA A 463 -14.03 -11.70 -25.91
C ALA A 463 -13.32 -12.57 -24.86
N ALA A 464 -12.68 -13.67 -25.26
CA ALA A 464 -11.90 -14.52 -24.36
C ALA A 464 -10.71 -13.76 -23.75
N GLY A 465 -9.89 -13.06 -24.55
CA GLY A 465 -8.79 -12.24 -24.04
C GLY A 465 -9.27 -11.10 -23.14
N CYS A 466 -10.44 -10.53 -23.41
CA CYS A 466 -11.08 -9.54 -22.54
C CYS A 466 -11.47 -10.15 -21.18
N GLU A 467 -12.07 -11.34 -21.16
CA GLU A 467 -12.43 -12.06 -19.92
C GLU A 467 -11.20 -12.39 -19.06
N VAL A 468 -10.10 -12.84 -19.67
CA VAL A 468 -8.85 -13.08 -18.93
C VAL A 468 -8.29 -11.79 -18.32
N LEU A 469 -8.37 -10.66 -19.02
CA LEU A 469 -7.99 -9.36 -18.45
C LEU A 469 -8.92 -8.93 -17.30
N LEU A 470 -10.22 -9.21 -17.37
CA LEU A 470 -11.14 -8.93 -16.25
C LEU A 470 -10.77 -9.77 -15.02
N GLY A 471 -10.55 -11.07 -15.18
CA GLY A 471 -10.09 -11.95 -14.10
C GLY A 471 -8.73 -11.52 -13.52
N LEU A 472 -7.78 -11.12 -14.37
CA LEU A 472 -6.49 -10.57 -13.93
C LEU A 472 -6.66 -9.28 -13.12
N GLY A 473 -7.49 -8.34 -13.58
CA GLY A 473 -7.75 -7.09 -12.87
C GLY A 473 -8.41 -7.33 -11.50
N GLU A 474 -9.37 -8.25 -11.43
CA GLU A 474 -10.03 -8.66 -10.18
C GLU A 474 -9.03 -9.31 -9.21
N ALA A 475 -8.13 -10.17 -9.71
CA ALA A 475 -7.05 -10.77 -8.92
C ALA A 475 -5.99 -9.74 -8.48
N GLN A 476 -5.64 -8.77 -9.34
CA GLN A 476 -4.71 -7.70 -8.99
C GLN A 476 -5.27 -6.82 -7.86
N LEU A 477 -6.56 -6.42 -7.91
CA LEU A 477 -7.23 -5.76 -6.78
C LEU A 477 -7.21 -6.62 -5.51
N GLY A 478 -7.54 -7.91 -5.59
CA GLY A 478 -7.50 -8.82 -4.43
C GLY A 478 -6.09 -9.00 -3.82
N SER A 479 -5.04 -8.76 -4.61
CA SER A 479 -3.63 -8.75 -4.16
C SER A 479 -3.11 -7.37 -3.71
N GLY A 480 -3.95 -6.32 -3.73
CA GLY A 480 -3.53 -4.94 -3.42
C GLY A 480 -2.66 -4.27 -4.48
N ARG A 481 -2.66 -4.79 -5.72
CA ARG A 481 -1.91 -4.25 -6.87
C ARG A 481 -2.78 -3.25 -7.67
N ASP A 482 -3.32 -2.26 -6.98
CA ASP A 482 -4.35 -1.33 -7.52
C ASP A 482 -3.93 -0.59 -8.80
N GLN A 483 -2.65 -0.24 -8.93
CA GLN A 483 -2.13 0.45 -10.12
C GLN A 483 -2.09 -0.47 -11.34
N ASP A 484 -1.67 -1.72 -11.15
CA ASP A 484 -1.64 -2.75 -12.19
C ASP A 484 -3.07 -3.10 -12.60
N ALA A 485 -3.95 -3.35 -11.62
CA ALA A 485 -5.38 -3.60 -11.84
C ALA A 485 -6.02 -2.52 -12.70
N ARG A 486 -5.76 -1.24 -12.37
CA ARG A 486 -6.31 -0.11 -13.11
C ARG A 486 -5.79 -0.04 -14.56
N ALA A 487 -4.54 -0.40 -14.82
CA ALA A 487 -4.02 -0.51 -16.18
C ALA A 487 -4.67 -1.69 -16.94
N THR A 488 -4.81 -2.84 -16.29
CA THR A 488 -5.45 -4.05 -16.83
C THR A 488 -6.92 -3.80 -17.20
N PHE A 489 -7.71 -3.17 -16.33
CA PHE A 489 -9.11 -2.83 -16.64
C PHE A 489 -9.24 -1.78 -17.75
N ALA A 490 -8.31 -0.83 -17.87
CA ALA A 490 -8.27 0.10 -19.01
C ALA A 490 -8.00 -0.62 -20.34
N HIS A 491 -7.15 -1.67 -20.31
CA HIS A 491 -6.92 -2.54 -21.46
C HIS A 491 -8.17 -3.37 -21.80
N ALA A 492 -8.80 -4.00 -20.81
CA ALA A 492 -10.05 -4.74 -20.97
C ALA A 492 -11.16 -3.86 -21.59
N ALA A 493 -11.35 -2.63 -21.09
CA ALA A 493 -12.30 -1.66 -21.64
C ALA A 493 -12.00 -1.31 -23.11
N THR A 494 -10.71 -1.19 -23.48
CA THR A 494 -10.30 -0.92 -24.86
C THR A 494 -10.65 -2.07 -25.80
N ILE A 495 -10.49 -3.32 -25.35
CA ILE A 495 -10.92 -4.51 -26.10
C ILE A 495 -12.46 -4.56 -26.20
N ALA A 496 -13.17 -4.38 -25.09
CA ALA A 496 -14.63 -4.42 -25.04
C ALA A 496 -15.30 -3.38 -25.97
N ARG A 497 -14.72 -2.18 -26.10
CA ARG A 497 -15.15 -1.17 -27.09
C ARG A 497 -15.02 -1.66 -28.52
N ARG A 498 -13.86 -2.22 -28.91
CA ARG A 498 -13.62 -2.73 -30.27
C ARG A 498 -14.60 -3.84 -30.64
N LEU A 499 -14.95 -4.68 -29.66
CA LEU A 499 -15.91 -5.78 -29.82
C LEU A 499 -17.38 -5.33 -29.73
N ALA A 500 -17.65 -4.05 -29.45
CA ALA A 500 -18.99 -3.52 -29.16
C ALA A 500 -19.75 -4.35 -28.09
N ALA A 501 -19.03 -4.79 -27.04
CA ALA A 501 -19.55 -5.71 -26.02
C ALA A 501 -19.87 -4.97 -24.70
N PRO A 502 -21.11 -4.47 -24.51
CA PRO A 502 -21.44 -3.57 -23.39
C PRO A 502 -21.33 -4.23 -22.01
N ALA A 503 -21.61 -5.54 -21.90
CA ALA A 503 -21.45 -6.27 -20.64
C ALA A 503 -19.99 -6.38 -20.17
N LEU A 504 -19.05 -6.58 -21.11
CA LEU A 504 -17.61 -6.58 -20.84
C LEU A 504 -17.12 -5.18 -20.49
N LEU A 505 -17.56 -4.17 -21.23
CA LEU A 505 -17.23 -2.77 -20.96
C LEU A 505 -17.73 -2.33 -19.58
N ALA A 506 -18.92 -2.79 -19.18
CA ALA A 506 -19.50 -2.54 -17.86
C ALA A 506 -18.69 -3.15 -16.72
N ARG A 507 -18.21 -4.40 -16.85
CA ARG A 507 -17.31 -5.03 -15.88
C ARG A 507 -15.96 -4.32 -15.81
N ALA A 508 -15.38 -3.98 -16.96
CA ALA A 508 -14.13 -3.22 -17.03
C ALA A 508 -14.27 -1.82 -16.40
N ALA A 509 -15.41 -1.15 -16.61
CA ALA A 509 -15.72 0.14 -16.00
C ALA A 509 -15.85 0.05 -14.47
N LEU A 510 -16.52 -0.99 -13.94
CA LEU A 510 -16.60 -1.24 -12.50
C LEU A 510 -15.22 -1.50 -11.90
N GLY A 511 -14.41 -2.38 -12.50
CA GLY A 511 -13.06 -2.68 -12.02
C GLY A 511 -12.10 -1.49 -12.09
N PHE A 512 -12.14 -0.71 -13.18
CA PHE A 512 -11.36 0.52 -13.33
C PHE A 512 -11.79 1.61 -12.34
N ALA A 513 -13.07 1.63 -11.98
CA ALA A 513 -13.60 2.54 -10.99
C ALA A 513 -13.25 2.10 -9.57
N ASP A 514 -13.21 0.81 -9.26
CA ASP A 514 -13.09 0.33 -7.88
C ASP A 514 -11.85 0.91 -7.17
N ARG A 515 -12.05 1.31 -5.92
CA ARG A 515 -11.04 1.88 -5.02
C ARG A 515 -11.09 1.21 -3.64
N GLY A 516 -11.75 0.05 -3.55
CA GLY A 516 -12.03 -0.64 -2.30
C GLY A 516 -13.23 -0.06 -1.55
N VAL A 517 -13.97 -0.94 -0.88
CA VAL A 517 -15.09 -0.58 -0.01
C VAL A 517 -14.59 0.31 1.13
N GLY A 518 -15.07 1.55 1.24
CA GLY A 518 -14.74 2.46 2.36
C GLY A 518 -13.47 3.31 2.20
N ALA A 519 -12.81 3.32 1.04
CA ALA A 519 -11.81 4.35 0.75
C ALA A 519 -12.45 5.75 0.65
N PRO A 520 -11.80 6.83 1.12
CA PRO A 520 -12.32 8.19 0.94
C PRO A 520 -12.44 8.52 -0.54
N GLN A 521 -13.67 8.72 -1.04
CA GLN A 521 -13.98 9.04 -2.44
C GLN A 521 -13.63 10.51 -2.80
N SER A 522 -12.54 11.03 -2.21
CA SER A 522 -12.21 12.46 -2.12
C SER A 522 -11.63 13.10 -3.39
N ILE A 523 -11.63 12.40 -4.52
CA ILE A 523 -11.24 12.94 -5.84
C ILE A 523 -12.11 12.26 -6.89
N ALA A 524 -13.12 12.98 -7.39
CA ALA A 524 -13.87 12.58 -8.58
C ALA A 524 -12.92 12.49 -9.79
N ASP A 525 -13.04 11.42 -10.58
CA ASP A 525 -12.21 11.22 -11.76
C ASP A 525 -13.06 11.29 -13.05
N PRO A 526 -12.93 12.37 -13.85
CA PRO A 526 -13.70 12.53 -15.09
C PRO A 526 -13.51 11.37 -16.08
N THR A 527 -12.37 10.67 -16.05
CA THR A 527 -12.14 9.51 -16.93
C THR A 527 -12.93 8.28 -16.49
N VAL A 528 -13.13 8.11 -15.17
CA VAL A 528 -13.99 7.06 -14.60
C VAL A 528 -15.45 7.36 -14.91
N ALA A 529 -15.91 8.61 -14.69
CA ALA A 529 -17.27 9.01 -14.98
C ALA A 529 -17.64 8.79 -16.47
N ALA A 530 -16.80 9.24 -17.40
CA ALA A 530 -17.03 9.05 -18.84
C ALA A 530 -17.07 7.58 -19.26
N LEU A 531 -16.18 6.73 -18.72
CA LEU A 531 -16.18 5.28 -18.99
C LEU A 531 -17.45 4.59 -18.45
N ILE A 532 -17.95 5.00 -17.28
CA ILE A 532 -19.20 4.47 -16.73
C ILE A 532 -20.42 4.93 -17.55
N GLU A 533 -20.45 6.19 -18.00
CA GLU A 533 -21.52 6.70 -18.88
C GLU A 533 -21.55 5.95 -20.22
N GLU A 534 -20.39 5.70 -20.82
CA GLU A 534 -20.24 4.90 -22.04
C GLU A 534 -20.78 3.47 -21.85
N ALA A 535 -20.42 2.81 -20.75
CA ALA A 535 -20.91 1.48 -20.40
C ALA A 535 -22.45 1.47 -20.18
N LEU A 536 -22.98 2.43 -19.43
CA LEU A 536 -24.41 2.55 -19.14
C LEU A 536 -25.26 2.84 -20.37
N ALA A 537 -24.71 3.51 -21.38
CA ALA A 537 -25.37 3.78 -22.66
C ALA A 537 -25.47 2.53 -23.55
N GLY A 538 -24.50 1.61 -23.45
CA GLY A 538 -24.54 0.32 -24.13
C GLY A 538 -25.39 -0.75 -23.42
N LEU A 539 -25.66 -0.59 -22.12
CA LEU A 539 -26.52 -1.48 -21.36
C LEU A 539 -28.01 -1.13 -21.53
N GLY A 540 -28.86 -2.16 -21.68
CA GLY A 540 -30.32 -2.03 -21.67
C GLY A 540 -30.85 -1.45 -20.34
N SER A 541 -32.13 -1.07 -20.35
CA SER A 541 -32.82 -0.49 -19.19
C SER A 541 -33.07 -1.47 -18.04
N ASP A 542 -32.97 -2.77 -18.30
CA ASP A 542 -33.39 -3.83 -17.39
C ASP A 542 -32.61 -3.82 -16.07
N PRO A 543 -33.28 -4.09 -14.93
CA PRO A 543 -32.62 -4.13 -13.63
C PRO A 543 -31.61 -5.27 -13.59
N THR A 544 -30.34 -4.94 -13.40
CA THR A 544 -29.24 -5.91 -13.23
C THR A 544 -28.27 -5.41 -12.16
N ALA A 545 -27.63 -6.34 -11.45
CA ALA A 545 -26.65 -6.01 -10.40
C ALA A 545 -25.53 -5.10 -10.93
N VAL A 546 -25.03 -5.38 -12.14
CA VAL A 546 -24.00 -4.57 -12.82
C VAL A 546 -24.49 -3.16 -13.11
N ARG A 547 -25.71 -2.99 -13.65
CA ARG A 547 -26.31 -1.67 -13.93
C ARG A 547 -26.52 -0.86 -12.65
N ALA A 548 -27.05 -1.48 -11.59
CA ALA A 548 -27.24 -0.82 -10.29
C ALA A 548 -25.90 -0.35 -9.68
N ARG A 549 -24.86 -1.21 -9.71
CA ARG A 549 -23.51 -0.84 -9.23
C ARG A 549 -22.88 0.28 -10.06
N LEU A 550 -23.05 0.28 -11.39
CA LEU A 550 -22.57 1.37 -12.26
C LEU A 550 -23.30 2.69 -11.98
N LEU A 551 -24.62 2.68 -11.83
CA LEU A 551 -25.41 3.88 -11.49
C LEU A 551 -24.99 4.46 -10.14
N ALA A 552 -24.86 3.61 -9.12
CA ALA A 552 -24.36 4.00 -7.80
C ALA A 552 -22.93 4.55 -7.87
N ARG A 553 -22.05 3.97 -8.70
CA ARG A 553 -20.68 4.48 -8.82
C ARG A 553 -20.59 5.78 -9.62
N LEU A 554 -21.37 5.94 -10.68
CA LEU A 554 -21.48 7.23 -11.38
C LEU A 554 -22.00 8.32 -10.46
N ALA A 555 -23.00 8.01 -9.63
CA ALA A 555 -23.52 8.95 -8.64
C ALA A 555 -22.44 9.43 -7.67
N ALA A 556 -21.57 8.53 -7.20
CA ALA A 556 -20.43 8.86 -6.36
C ALA A 556 -19.40 9.77 -7.06
N GLU A 557 -19.02 9.47 -8.31
CA GLU A 557 -18.10 10.35 -9.08
C GLU A 557 -18.74 11.73 -9.38
N LEU A 558 -20.07 11.80 -9.52
CA LEU A 558 -20.81 13.06 -9.73
C LEU A 558 -21.17 13.80 -8.44
N ALA A 559 -20.92 13.23 -7.25
CA ALA A 559 -21.39 13.77 -5.96
C ALA A 559 -20.91 15.20 -5.63
N VAL A 560 -19.88 15.69 -6.33
CA VAL A 560 -19.32 17.05 -6.18
C VAL A 560 -19.63 17.95 -7.38
N SER A 561 -19.56 17.42 -8.61
CA SER A 561 -19.73 18.16 -9.85
C SER A 561 -21.21 18.37 -10.23
N ASP A 562 -22.04 17.34 -10.08
CA ASP A 562 -23.47 17.34 -10.43
C ASP A 562 -24.26 16.48 -9.43
N ARG A 563 -24.46 17.03 -8.23
CA ARG A 563 -25.07 16.30 -7.10
C ARG A 563 -26.55 15.96 -7.33
N GLU A 564 -27.32 16.80 -8.01
CA GLU A 564 -28.75 16.52 -8.23
C GLU A 564 -28.94 15.32 -9.16
N ARG A 565 -28.12 15.22 -10.21
CA ARG A 565 -28.01 14.03 -11.04
C ARG A 565 -27.50 12.83 -10.24
N GLY A 566 -26.49 13.02 -9.39
CA GLY A 566 -25.99 11.97 -8.48
C GLY A 566 -27.08 11.38 -7.57
N ILE A 567 -27.87 12.23 -6.90
CA ILE A 567 -29.00 11.81 -6.05
C ILE A 567 -30.03 11.03 -6.85
N THR A 568 -30.36 11.48 -8.07
CA THR A 568 -31.30 10.80 -8.97
C THR A 568 -30.78 9.41 -9.38
N LEU A 569 -29.51 9.33 -9.79
CA LEU A 569 -28.87 8.08 -10.22
C LEU A 569 -28.79 7.05 -9.10
N VAL A 570 -28.45 7.45 -7.87
CA VAL A 570 -28.38 6.51 -6.74
C VAL A 570 -29.76 6.10 -6.24
N GLY A 571 -30.79 6.96 -6.38
CA GLY A 571 -32.18 6.59 -6.15
C GLY A 571 -32.66 5.48 -7.10
N HIS A 572 -32.34 5.59 -8.39
CA HIS A 572 -32.60 4.52 -9.37
C HIS A 572 -31.81 3.23 -9.06
N ALA A 573 -30.54 3.37 -8.68
CA ALA A 573 -29.72 2.23 -8.28
C ALA A 573 -30.30 1.48 -7.06
N LEU A 574 -30.85 2.20 -6.08
CA LEU A 574 -31.45 1.63 -4.87
C LEU A 574 -32.74 0.88 -5.18
N ALA A 575 -33.58 1.44 -6.06
CA ALA A 575 -34.79 0.77 -6.53
C ALA A 575 -34.46 -0.58 -7.20
N MET A 576 -33.50 -0.58 -8.14
CA MET A 576 -33.03 -1.81 -8.80
C MET A 576 -32.42 -2.82 -7.80
N ALA A 577 -31.60 -2.35 -6.85
CA ALA A 577 -30.98 -3.23 -5.85
C ALA A 577 -32.00 -3.92 -4.95
N ARG A 578 -33.08 -3.22 -4.57
CA ARG A 578 -34.19 -3.77 -3.79
C ARG A 578 -35.08 -4.72 -4.60
N GLU A 579 -35.34 -4.41 -5.88
CA GLU A 579 -36.08 -5.28 -6.79
C GLU A 579 -35.36 -6.62 -7.03
N LEU A 580 -34.03 -6.58 -7.22
CA LEU A 580 -33.20 -7.76 -7.43
C LEU A 580 -33.03 -8.65 -6.19
N ALA A 581 -33.37 -8.15 -5.00
CA ALA A 581 -33.12 -8.78 -3.70
C ALA A 581 -31.66 -9.24 -3.47
N ASP A 582 -30.68 -8.65 -4.18
CA ASP A 582 -29.25 -8.95 -4.03
C ASP A 582 -28.65 -8.14 -2.87
N PRO A 583 -28.30 -8.77 -1.73
CA PRO A 583 -27.72 -8.06 -0.59
C PRO A 583 -26.35 -7.43 -0.91
N VAL A 584 -25.57 -8.01 -1.82
CA VAL A 584 -24.24 -7.52 -2.21
C VAL A 584 -24.38 -6.19 -2.94
N THR A 585 -25.23 -6.15 -3.97
CA THR A 585 -25.53 -4.91 -4.69
C THR A 585 -26.16 -3.87 -3.77
N LEU A 586 -27.11 -4.26 -2.90
CA LEU A 586 -27.74 -3.33 -1.96
C LEU A 586 -26.72 -2.62 -1.07
N ALA A 587 -25.74 -3.33 -0.51
CA ALA A 587 -24.74 -2.71 0.36
C ALA A 587 -23.79 -1.75 -0.39
N HIS A 588 -23.39 -2.08 -1.62
CA HIS A 588 -22.63 -1.17 -2.48
C HIS A 588 -23.42 0.10 -2.79
N VAL A 589 -24.71 -0.04 -3.11
CA VAL A 589 -25.58 1.10 -3.43
C VAL A 589 -25.85 1.98 -2.21
N LEU A 590 -26.17 1.39 -1.05
CA LEU A 590 -26.34 2.13 0.22
C LEU A 590 -25.05 2.89 0.60
N SER A 591 -23.88 2.26 0.45
CA SER A 591 -22.58 2.92 0.70
C SER A 591 -22.35 4.12 -0.22
N ALA A 592 -22.71 4.02 -1.50
CA ALA A 592 -22.64 5.14 -2.43
C ALA A 592 -23.68 6.23 -2.10
N GLN A 593 -24.90 5.84 -1.74
CA GLN A 593 -25.97 6.76 -1.37
C GLN A 593 -25.59 7.61 -0.16
N HIS A 594 -25.02 6.99 0.87
CA HIS A 594 -24.51 7.69 2.06
C HIS A 594 -23.54 8.83 1.68
N PHE A 595 -22.58 8.53 0.81
CA PHE A 595 -21.60 9.51 0.32
C PHE A 595 -22.21 10.60 -0.58
N VAL A 596 -23.12 10.24 -1.49
CA VAL A 596 -23.81 11.20 -2.37
C VAL A 596 -24.63 12.21 -1.55
N LEU A 597 -25.23 11.74 -0.45
CA LEU A 597 -26.02 12.53 0.49
C LEU A 597 -25.19 13.27 1.55
N TRP A 598 -23.88 13.48 1.35
CA TRP A 598 -22.99 14.18 2.30
C TRP A 598 -23.24 15.70 2.42
N ARG A 599 -24.41 16.05 2.97
CA ARG A 599 -24.86 17.37 3.45
C ARG A 599 -25.51 17.20 4.83
N SER A 600 -25.72 18.32 5.51
CA SER A 600 -26.51 18.43 6.75
C SER A 600 -27.97 18.01 6.56
N ASP A 601 -28.56 18.42 5.45
CA ASP A 601 -30.00 18.35 5.21
C ASP A 601 -30.48 16.89 5.06
N TYR A 602 -29.56 15.98 4.74
CA TYR A 602 -29.76 14.53 4.63
C TYR A 602 -29.16 13.75 5.81
N LEU A 603 -28.84 14.40 6.93
CA LEU A 603 -28.23 13.74 8.09
C LEU A 603 -29.11 12.60 8.65
N ALA A 604 -30.42 12.80 8.71
CA ALA A 604 -31.36 11.76 9.16
C ALA A 604 -31.41 10.56 8.22
N ASP A 605 -31.39 10.80 6.90
CA ASP A 605 -31.34 9.76 5.88
C ASP A 605 -30.02 8.98 5.95
N ARG A 606 -28.89 9.69 6.10
CA ARG A 606 -27.57 9.08 6.28
C ARG A 606 -27.47 8.17 7.50
N LEU A 607 -27.98 8.61 8.65
CA LEU A 607 -28.06 7.78 9.85
C LEU A 607 -28.91 6.52 9.62
N THR A 608 -30.02 6.65 8.91
CA THR A 608 -30.90 5.52 8.55
C THR A 608 -30.20 4.54 7.60
N ILE A 609 -29.49 5.04 6.58
CA ILE A 609 -28.68 4.25 5.65
C ILE A 609 -27.54 3.53 6.40
N ALA A 610 -26.88 4.19 7.33
CA ALA A 610 -25.82 3.60 8.14
C ALA A 610 -26.33 2.44 9.01
N ASP A 611 -27.52 2.60 9.63
CA ASP A 611 -28.18 1.52 10.37
C ASP A 611 -28.64 0.37 9.44
N GLU A 612 -29.14 0.65 8.22
CA GLU A 612 -29.50 -0.37 7.22
C GLU A 612 -28.26 -1.17 6.77
N ILE A 613 -27.11 -0.50 6.54
CA ILE A 613 -25.83 -1.14 6.24
C ILE A 613 -25.38 -2.05 7.40
N THR A 614 -25.46 -1.59 8.65
CA THR A 614 -25.08 -2.42 9.81
C THR A 614 -25.97 -3.65 9.95
N GLN A 615 -27.29 -3.50 9.85
CA GLN A 615 -28.24 -4.62 9.90
C GLN A 615 -28.10 -5.58 8.72
N LEU A 616 -27.65 -5.11 7.56
CA LEU A 616 -27.33 -5.96 6.42
C LEU A 616 -26.07 -6.79 6.69
N GLY A 617 -25.02 -6.19 7.24
CA GLY A 617 -23.81 -6.90 7.68
C GLY A 617 -24.12 -7.96 8.73
N ASP A 618 -24.85 -7.60 9.80
CA ASP A 618 -25.21 -8.53 10.88
C ASP A 618 -26.04 -9.73 10.36
N ARG A 619 -26.98 -9.51 9.43
CA ARG A 619 -27.77 -10.60 8.81
C ARG A 619 -26.97 -11.53 7.90
N LEU A 620 -25.93 -11.02 7.24
CA LEU A 620 -25.06 -11.78 6.34
C LEU A 620 -23.91 -12.47 7.08
N GLY A 621 -23.71 -12.18 8.37
CA GLY A 621 -22.50 -12.54 9.11
C GLY A 621 -21.27 -11.72 8.69
N ASP A 622 -21.45 -10.69 7.86
CA ASP A 622 -20.40 -9.82 7.35
C ASP A 622 -20.07 -8.72 8.38
N ARG A 623 -19.13 -9.07 9.27
CA ARG A 623 -18.64 -8.18 10.33
C ARG A 623 -17.95 -6.92 9.80
N GLU A 624 -17.41 -6.95 8.59
CA GLU A 624 -16.79 -5.77 7.96
C GLU A 624 -17.90 -4.80 7.52
N LEU A 625 -18.91 -5.28 6.79
CA LEU A 625 -20.04 -4.44 6.40
C LEU A 625 -20.74 -3.86 7.65
N ALA A 626 -20.90 -4.68 8.69
CA ALA A 626 -21.46 -4.26 9.96
C ALA A 626 -20.68 -3.10 10.58
N ILE A 627 -19.33 -3.19 10.64
CA ILE A 627 -18.50 -2.11 11.20
C ILE A 627 -18.40 -0.89 10.28
N GLN A 628 -18.52 -1.07 8.97
CA GLN A 628 -18.56 0.04 8.01
C GLN A 628 -19.80 0.90 8.22
N GLY A 629 -20.98 0.29 8.41
CA GLY A 629 -22.20 1.01 8.79
C GLY A 629 -22.04 1.76 10.12
N ARG A 630 -21.43 1.13 11.13
CA ARG A 630 -21.12 1.78 12.43
C ARG A 630 -20.14 2.93 12.30
N MET A 631 -19.13 2.81 11.44
CA MET A 631 -18.20 3.89 11.11
C MET A 631 -18.93 5.07 10.48
N TRP A 632 -19.80 4.83 9.49
CA TRP A 632 -20.63 5.88 8.90
C TRP A 632 -21.51 6.56 9.95
N ARG A 633 -22.18 5.76 10.80
CA ARG A 633 -23.01 6.26 11.91
C ARG A 633 -22.24 7.13 12.88
N LEU A 634 -21.03 6.74 13.28
CA LEU A 634 -20.15 7.55 14.13
C LEU A 634 -19.82 8.91 13.50
N ILE A 635 -19.50 8.94 12.20
CA ILE A 635 -19.18 10.17 11.48
C ILE A 635 -20.45 11.04 11.34
N ASP A 636 -21.62 10.45 11.12
CA ASP A 636 -22.89 11.17 11.06
C ASP A 636 -23.28 11.79 12.41
N LEU A 637 -23.20 11.03 13.50
CA LEU A 637 -23.47 11.52 14.87
C LEU A 637 -22.55 12.69 15.24
N MET A 638 -21.27 12.63 14.84
CA MET A 638 -20.33 13.75 14.95
C MET A 638 -20.77 14.96 14.12
N ASN A 639 -21.18 14.80 12.86
CA ASN A 639 -21.66 15.90 12.02
C ASN A 639 -22.95 16.54 12.56
N GLY A 640 -23.79 15.75 13.25
CA GLY A 640 -25.01 16.20 13.91
C GLY A 640 -24.80 16.87 15.28
N GLY A 641 -23.62 16.71 15.90
CA GLY A 641 -23.39 17.17 17.27
C GLY A 641 -24.16 16.33 18.33
N ASP A 642 -24.44 15.06 18.06
CA ASP A 642 -25.16 14.16 18.97
C ASP A 642 -24.16 13.43 19.90
N GLY A 643 -23.72 14.13 20.95
CA GLY A 643 -22.64 13.67 21.84
C GLY A 643 -22.96 12.38 22.59
N ASP A 644 -24.20 12.21 23.05
CA ASP A 644 -24.62 11.06 23.85
C ASP A 644 -24.65 9.76 23.01
N ARG A 645 -25.23 9.81 21.80
CA ARG A 645 -25.23 8.64 20.90
C ARG A 645 -23.84 8.36 20.32
N LEU A 646 -23.02 9.39 20.12
CA LEU A 646 -21.62 9.24 19.72
C LEU A 646 -20.81 8.48 20.79
N ASP A 647 -20.94 8.86 22.06
CA ASP A 647 -20.26 8.18 23.18
C ASP A 647 -20.73 6.72 23.33
N ALA A 648 -22.03 6.46 23.22
CA ALA A 648 -22.60 5.12 23.28
C ALA A 648 -22.07 4.19 22.16
N GLU A 649 -21.92 4.71 20.93
CA GLU A 649 -21.34 3.93 19.83
C GLU A 649 -19.83 3.76 19.99
N LEU A 650 -19.10 4.81 20.43
CA LEU A 650 -17.66 4.74 20.73
C LEU A 650 -17.31 3.77 21.86
N ALA A 651 -18.24 3.45 22.77
CA ALA A 651 -18.05 2.42 23.78
C ALA A 651 -18.04 0.99 23.20
N THR A 652 -18.75 0.75 22.08
CA THR A 652 -18.91 -0.60 21.48
C THR A 652 -18.03 -0.84 20.26
N TYR A 653 -17.67 0.22 19.53
CA TYR A 653 -16.93 0.12 18.27
C TYR A 653 -15.46 -0.38 18.40
N PRO A 654 -14.63 0.07 19.36
CA PRO A 654 -13.22 -0.33 19.43
C PRO A 654 -12.99 -1.84 19.62
N PRO A 655 -13.73 -2.58 20.48
CA PRO A 655 -13.64 -4.04 20.54
C PRO A 655 -13.96 -4.74 19.21
N LEU A 656 -14.95 -4.25 18.45
CA LEU A 656 -15.31 -4.79 17.14
C LEU A 656 -14.19 -4.53 16.11
N ALA A 657 -13.64 -3.32 16.09
CA ALA A 657 -12.49 -2.96 15.25
C ALA A 657 -11.22 -3.73 15.62
N ALA A 658 -11.04 -4.04 16.91
CA ALA A 658 -9.97 -4.90 17.39
C ALA A 658 -10.15 -6.33 16.86
N ALA A 659 -11.35 -6.91 16.98
CA ALA A 659 -11.65 -8.27 16.51
C ALA A 659 -11.47 -8.47 15.00
N LEU A 660 -11.69 -7.43 14.18
CA LEU A 660 -11.47 -7.47 12.73
C LEU A 660 -9.99 -7.39 12.30
N GLY A 661 -9.05 -7.07 13.19
CA GLY A 661 -7.61 -7.00 12.86
C GLY A 661 -7.17 -5.81 12.00
N ARG A 662 -8.09 -5.11 11.31
CA ARG A 662 -7.79 -4.08 10.30
C ARG A 662 -7.34 -2.73 10.89
N SER A 663 -6.18 -2.25 10.45
CA SER A 663 -5.62 -0.95 10.85
C SER A 663 -6.58 0.23 10.61
N ARG A 664 -7.37 0.22 9.52
CA ARG A 664 -8.26 1.31 9.13
C ARG A 664 -9.38 1.60 10.14
N TYR A 665 -10.08 0.56 10.61
CA TYR A 665 -11.17 0.75 11.58
C TYR A 665 -10.64 1.03 12.98
N ARG A 666 -9.51 0.40 13.35
CA ARG A 666 -8.81 0.70 14.61
C ARG A 666 -8.35 2.16 14.63
N TRP A 667 -7.77 2.65 13.54
CA TRP A 667 -7.43 4.06 13.36
C TRP A 667 -8.66 4.95 13.51
N MET A 668 -9.76 4.66 12.81
CA MET A 668 -10.99 5.45 12.88
C MET A 668 -11.53 5.56 14.32
N GLY A 669 -11.56 4.45 15.06
CA GLY A 669 -11.99 4.43 16.46
C GLY A 669 -11.06 5.21 17.41
N ALA A 670 -9.74 5.19 17.17
CA ALA A 670 -8.79 6.03 17.93
C ALA A 670 -8.94 7.52 17.57
N ASN A 671 -9.01 7.83 16.28
CA ASN A 671 -9.19 9.17 15.73
C ASN A 671 -10.46 9.86 16.24
N LEU A 672 -11.60 9.14 16.29
CA LEU A 672 -12.86 9.68 16.80
C LEU A 672 -12.87 9.85 18.33
N ARG A 673 -12.21 8.94 19.10
CA ARG A 673 -11.99 9.16 20.54
C ARG A 673 -11.17 10.42 20.80
N ALA A 674 -10.07 10.62 20.08
CA ALA A 674 -9.24 11.83 20.19
C ALA A 674 -10.05 13.11 19.88
N MET A 675 -10.87 13.05 18.83
CA MET A 675 -11.77 14.13 18.43
C MET A 675 -12.84 14.45 19.50
N ARG A 676 -13.44 13.42 20.13
CA ARG A 676 -14.42 13.59 21.21
C ARG A 676 -13.79 14.18 22.48
N ALA A 677 -12.55 13.78 22.80
CA ALA A 677 -11.78 14.39 23.88
C ALA A 677 -11.50 15.90 23.63
N LEU A 678 -11.27 16.32 22.36
CA LEU A 678 -11.18 17.74 22.00
C LEU A 678 -12.49 18.50 22.24
N TRP A 679 -13.66 17.88 21.99
CA TRP A 679 -14.96 18.53 22.24
C TRP A 679 -15.16 18.85 23.72
N ARG A 680 -14.71 17.96 24.61
CA ARG A 680 -14.82 18.10 26.06
C ARG A 680 -13.73 18.97 26.70
N GLY A 681 -12.73 19.40 25.93
CA GLY A 681 -11.56 20.12 26.45
C GLY A 681 -10.57 19.22 27.21
N GLN A 682 -10.59 17.91 26.96
CA GLN A 682 -9.67 16.93 27.57
C GLN A 682 -8.33 16.90 26.81
N TRP A 683 -7.61 18.03 26.79
CA TRP A 683 -6.48 18.26 25.88
C TRP A 683 -5.38 17.19 25.92
N THR A 684 -4.97 16.77 27.12
CA THR A 684 -3.91 15.76 27.32
C THR A 684 -4.33 14.39 26.80
N GLU A 685 -5.59 14.00 27.02
CA GLU A 685 -6.16 12.74 26.54
C GLU A 685 -6.29 12.75 25.01
N ALA A 686 -6.77 13.86 24.43
CA ALA A 686 -6.84 14.05 22.99
C ALA A 686 -5.48 13.91 22.30
N ILE A 687 -4.42 14.48 22.88
CA ILE A 687 -3.04 14.36 22.36
C ILE A 687 -2.56 12.90 22.43
N ALA A 688 -2.77 12.20 23.55
CA ALA A 688 -2.38 10.80 23.72
C ALA A 688 -3.09 9.88 22.72
N LEU A 689 -4.40 10.07 22.52
CA LEU A 689 -5.20 9.29 21.56
C LEU A 689 -4.82 9.58 20.10
N ALA A 690 -4.46 10.82 19.76
CA ALA A 690 -3.94 11.17 18.43
C ALA A 690 -2.55 10.53 18.16
N GLN A 691 -1.72 10.42 19.20
CA GLN A 691 -0.44 9.70 19.14
C GLN A 691 -0.66 8.18 18.96
N GLU A 692 -1.59 7.57 19.70
CA GLU A 692 -2.02 6.16 19.54
C GLU A 692 -2.46 5.87 18.10
N ALA A 693 -3.22 6.80 17.49
CA ALA A 693 -3.72 6.67 16.13
C ALA A 693 -2.63 6.79 15.03
N THR A 694 -1.48 7.40 15.33
CA THR A 694 -0.45 7.72 14.30
C THR A 694 0.15 6.49 13.61
N PRO A 695 0.68 5.46 14.30
CA PRO A 695 1.20 4.26 13.63
C PRO A 695 0.11 3.43 12.94
N LEU A 696 -1.16 3.59 13.32
CA LEU A 696 -2.29 2.96 12.62
C LEU A 696 -2.63 3.71 11.32
N ALA A 697 -2.52 5.05 11.33
CA ALA A 697 -2.69 5.90 10.16
C ALA A 697 -1.60 5.61 9.11
N GLU A 698 -0.33 5.51 9.53
CA GLU A 698 0.79 5.16 8.64
C GLU A 698 0.58 3.80 7.96
N ARG A 699 0.17 2.77 8.73
CA ARG A 699 -0.14 1.42 8.23
C ARG A 699 -1.41 1.33 7.38
N ALA A 700 -2.24 2.38 7.38
CA ALA A 700 -3.43 2.51 6.54
C ALA A 700 -3.21 3.54 5.41
N GLU A 701 -1.99 4.05 5.25
CA GLU A 701 -1.60 5.12 4.31
C GLU A 701 -2.37 6.45 4.45
N ILE A 702 -2.92 6.74 5.63
CA ILE A 702 -3.71 7.94 5.92
C ILE A 702 -2.79 9.09 6.36
N ARG A 703 -2.39 9.96 5.42
CA ARG A 703 -1.21 10.85 5.59
C ARG A 703 -1.46 12.25 6.16
N LEU A 704 -2.69 12.66 6.51
CA LEU A 704 -3.03 14.08 6.74
C LEU A 704 -3.70 14.44 8.09
N ASN A 705 -4.26 13.49 8.83
CA ASN A 705 -5.22 13.81 9.90
C ASN A 705 -4.64 14.08 11.32
N PRO A 706 -3.63 13.34 11.84
CA PRO A 706 -3.14 13.54 13.21
C PRO A 706 -2.59 14.96 13.49
N LEU A 707 -2.01 15.61 12.47
CA LEU A 707 -1.45 16.96 12.58
C LEU A 707 -2.52 18.02 12.89
N VAL A 708 -3.75 17.85 12.36
CA VAL A 708 -4.84 18.82 12.55
C VAL A 708 -5.42 18.73 13.97
N GLN A 709 -5.46 17.53 14.55
CA GLN A 709 -5.84 17.33 15.95
C GLN A 709 -4.82 17.94 16.92
N ALA A 710 -3.53 17.68 16.69
CA ALA A 710 -2.44 18.25 17.49
C ALA A 710 -2.44 19.78 17.44
N PHE A 711 -2.66 20.37 16.27
CA PHE A 711 -2.76 21.83 16.09
C PHE A 711 -3.87 22.46 16.95
N VAL A 712 -5.07 21.86 16.97
CA VAL A 712 -6.19 22.40 17.77
C VAL A 712 -5.94 22.29 19.27
N ALA A 713 -5.40 21.17 19.76
CA ALA A 713 -5.01 21.06 21.18
C ALA A 713 -3.94 22.10 21.57
N GLN A 714 -2.94 22.31 20.70
CA GLN A 714 -1.85 23.25 20.96
C GLN A 714 -2.26 24.72 20.86
N ARG A 715 -3.33 25.05 20.10
CA ARG A 715 -3.94 26.39 20.07
C ARG A 715 -4.40 26.79 21.48
N GLU A 716 -5.19 25.95 22.12
CA GLU A 716 -5.79 26.26 23.43
C GLU A 716 -4.74 26.36 24.55
N LEU A 717 -3.66 25.59 24.44
CA LEU A 717 -2.51 25.59 25.35
C LEU A 717 -1.47 26.69 25.04
N ARG A 718 -1.68 27.52 24.01
CA ARG A 718 -0.74 28.56 23.53
C ARG A 718 0.66 28.03 23.17
N GLN A 719 0.73 26.82 22.60
CA GLN A 719 2.00 26.15 22.20
C GLN A 719 2.26 26.21 20.68
N LEU A 720 1.77 27.26 20.01
CA LEU A 720 1.74 27.36 18.55
C LEU A 720 3.07 27.79 17.90
N GLU A 721 3.98 28.47 18.61
CA GLU A 721 5.23 28.97 18.03
C GLU A 721 6.10 27.85 17.44
N GLY A 722 6.13 26.68 18.09
CA GLY A 722 6.85 25.49 17.61
C GLY A 722 6.27 24.86 16.33
N GLN A 723 5.07 25.26 15.90
CA GLN A 723 4.40 24.73 14.70
C GLN A 723 4.74 25.53 13.43
N LEU A 724 5.16 26.79 13.55
CA LEU A 724 5.45 27.66 12.40
C LEU A 724 6.43 27.06 11.37
N PRO A 725 7.60 26.48 11.75
CA PRO A 725 8.54 25.93 10.78
C PRO A 725 7.94 24.76 9.96
N MET A 726 7.09 23.95 10.61
CA MET A 726 6.45 22.81 9.96
C MET A 726 5.33 23.28 9.01
N LEU A 727 4.49 24.24 9.43
CA LEU A 727 3.47 24.82 8.57
C LEU A 727 4.06 25.50 7.32
N HIS A 728 5.19 26.21 7.44
CA HIS A 728 5.90 26.75 6.28
C HIS A 728 6.37 25.65 5.31
N VAL A 729 6.96 24.54 5.81
CA VAL A 729 7.32 23.39 4.96
C VAL A 729 6.09 22.79 4.25
N PHE A 730 4.93 22.74 4.91
CA PHE A 730 3.68 22.31 4.27
C PHE A 730 3.18 23.28 3.20
N VAL A 731 3.32 24.60 3.39
CA VAL A 731 3.03 25.61 2.34
C VAL A 731 3.96 25.46 1.14
N GLU A 732 5.27 25.28 1.36
CA GLU A 732 6.25 25.07 0.28
C GLU A 732 5.99 23.78 -0.50
N ARG A 733 5.61 22.70 0.21
CA ARG A 733 5.37 21.38 -0.38
C ARG A 733 4.02 21.26 -1.08
N TYR A 734 3.01 22.02 -0.62
CA TYR A 734 1.64 21.99 -1.15
C TYR A 734 1.10 23.40 -1.44
N PRO A 735 1.74 24.18 -2.35
CA PRO A 735 1.45 25.60 -2.54
C PRO A 735 0.03 25.89 -3.05
N PHE A 736 -0.63 24.89 -3.64
CA PHE A 736 -2.01 24.96 -4.14
C PHE A 736 -3.06 24.50 -3.11
N SER A 737 -2.65 24.10 -1.90
CA SER A 737 -3.59 23.75 -0.82
C SER A 737 -3.87 24.98 0.04
N PRO A 738 -5.15 25.40 0.22
CA PRO A 738 -5.46 26.54 1.09
C PRO A 738 -5.25 26.22 2.57
N VAL A 739 -5.30 24.94 2.97
CA VAL A 739 -5.32 24.50 4.37
C VAL A 739 -4.09 24.97 5.18
N PRO A 740 -2.82 24.76 4.75
CA PRO A 740 -1.67 25.20 5.55
C PRO A 740 -1.57 26.72 5.68
N ARG A 741 -1.96 27.48 4.64
CA ARG A 741 -2.00 28.96 4.68
C ARG A 741 -3.07 29.49 5.61
N THR A 742 -4.25 28.87 5.61
CA THR A 742 -5.31 29.20 6.58
C THR A 742 -4.85 28.97 8.02
N PHE A 743 -4.10 27.89 8.29
CA PHE A 743 -3.52 27.68 9.61
C PHE A 743 -2.44 28.72 9.98
N LEU A 744 -1.55 29.10 9.06
CA LEU A 744 -0.60 30.19 9.32
C LEU A 744 -1.31 31.51 9.65
N ALA A 745 -2.31 31.91 8.87
CA ALA A 745 -3.10 33.13 9.14
C ALA A 745 -3.76 33.11 10.53
N LEU A 746 -4.23 31.94 10.99
CA LEU A 746 -4.76 31.77 12.34
C LEU A 746 -3.68 31.86 13.43
N VAL A 747 -2.50 31.25 13.22
CA VAL A 747 -1.38 31.34 14.18
C VAL A 747 -0.94 32.80 14.33
N HIS A 748 -0.78 33.53 13.23
CA HIS A 748 -0.45 34.96 13.27
C HIS A 748 -1.52 35.78 14.00
N ARG A 749 -2.82 35.45 13.85
CA ARG A 749 -3.90 36.05 14.67
C ARG A 749 -3.74 35.76 16.16
N GLU A 750 -3.47 34.52 16.57
CA GLU A 750 -3.29 34.15 18.00
C GLU A 750 -2.01 34.77 18.61
N LEU A 751 -1.06 35.21 17.78
CA LEU A 751 0.15 35.94 18.17
C LEU A 751 0.00 37.48 18.04
N ASP A 752 -1.18 37.99 17.69
CA ASP A 752 -1.47 39.42 17.45
C ASP A 752 -0.60 40.07 16.34
N GLN A 753 -0.23 39.29 15.33
CA GLN A 753 0.62 39.67 14.20
C GLN A 753 -0.25 40.04 12.98
N GLU A 754 -0.83 41.25 12.98
CA GLU A 754 -1.83 41.64 11.97
C GLU A 754 -1.29 41.65 10.53
N ALA A 755 -0.05 42.10 10.30
CA ALA A 755 0.51 42.21 8.96
C ALA A 755 0.73 40.83 8.31
N GLU A 756 1.26 39.88 9.07
CA GLU A 756 1.51 38.50 8.67
C GLU A 756 0.20 37.73 8.50
N ALA A 757 -0.76 37.90 9.41
CA ALA A 757 -2.11 37.33 9.29
C ALA A 757 -2.82 37.83 8.02
N ARG A 758 -2.69 39.13 7.71
CA ARG A 758 -3.25 39.74 6.49
C ARG A 758 -2.54 39.23 5.23
N TYR A 759 -1.21 39.07 5.25
CA TYR A 759 -0.47 38.53 4.12
C TYR A 759 -0.93 37.12 3.71
N GLU A 760 -1.04 36.19 4.66
CA GLU A 760 -1.49 34.82 4.39
C GLU A 760 -3.00 34.75 4.05
N PHE A 761 -3.83 35.60 4.68
CA PHE A 761 -5.25 35.71 4.33
C PHE A 761 -5.44 36.18 2.88
N GLU A 762 -4.69 37.18 2.42
CA GLU A 762 -4.73 37.65 1.02
C GLU A 762 -4.30 36.57 0.02
N GLN A 763 -3.38 35.66 0.37
CA GLN A 763 -3.03 34.52 -0.51
C GLN A 763 -4.22 33.57 -0.73
N VAL A 764 -5.07 33.37 0.27
CA VAL A 764 -6.26 32.50 0.18
C VAL A 764 -7.47 33.26 -0.39
N ALA A 765 -7.55 34.58 -0.15
CA ALA A 765 -8.65 35.44 -0.55
C ALA A 765 -8.46 36.14 -1.91
N HIS A 766 -7.36 35.85 -2.63
CA HIS A 766 -6.96 36.54 -3.87
C HIS A 766 -8.05 36.56 -4.95
N HIS A 767 -8.81 35.48 -5.10
CA HIS A 767 -9.94 35.38 -6.04
C HIS A 767 -11.30 35.37 -5.32
N GLU A 768 -11.47 36.16 -4.25
CA GLU A 768 -12.72 36.24 -3.48
C GLU A 768 -13.23 34.86 -3.02
N PHE A 769 -12.30 33.97 -2.67
CA PHE A 769 -12.54 32.57 -2.31
C PHE A 769 -13.14 31.67 -3.40
N ALA A 770 -13.25 32.13 -4.66
CA ALA A 770 -13.75 31.33 -5.78
C ALA A 770 -12.95 30.02 -5.96
N ASP A 771 -11.62 30.08 -5.75
CA ASP A 771 -10.72 28.93 -5.85
C ASP A 771 -10.84 27.93 -4.68
N LEU A 772 -11.59 28.25 -3.61
CA LEU A 772 -11.86 27.29 -2.55
C LEU A 772 -12.74 26.16 -3.07
N GLN A 773 -12.10 25.06 -3.46
CA GLN A 773 -12.74 23.80 -3.85
C GLN A 773 -13.80 23.40 -2.81
N ARG A 774 -15.04 23.13 -3.27
CA ARG A 774 -16.22 22.90 -2.41
C ARG A 774 -15.95 21.88 -1.30
N GLU A 775 -15.27 20.79 -1.64
CA GLU A 775 -14.86 19.68 -0.77
C GLU A 775 -14.04 20.11 0.45
N ARG A 776 -13.21 21.16 0.32
CA ARG A 776 -12.27 21.61 1.36
C ARG A 776 -12.79 22.77 2.22
N ARG A 777 -13.94 23.34 1.87
CA ARG A 777 -14.48 24.56 2.51
C ARG A 777 -14.68 24.40 4.01
N LEU A 778 -15.28 23.31 4.48
CA LEU A 778 -15.57 23.09 5.90
C LEU A 778 -14.31 23.03 6.80
N GLY A 779 -13.14 22.67 6.24
CA GLY A 779 -11.87 22.66 6.98
C GLY A 779 -11.21 24.04 7.13
N VAL A 780 -11.65 25.05 6.38
CA VAL A 780 -11.00 26.37 6.33
C VAL A 780 -11.93 27.55 6.60
N LEU A 781 -13.23 27.45 6.27
CA LEU A 781 -14.21 28.52 6.50
C LEU A 781 -14.30 28.98 7.98
N PRO A 782 -14.24 28.11 9.00
CA PRO A 782 -14.18 28.53 10.41
C PRO A 782 -13.07 29.55 10.68
N TYR A 783 -11.85 29.20 10.30
CA TYR A 783 -10.65 29.99 10.53
C TYR A 783 -10.58 31.22 9.63
N LEU A 784 -11.02 31.13 8.37
CA LEU A 784 -11.15 32.29 7.49
C LEU A 784 -12.18 33.28 8.05
N SER A 785 -13.25 32.82 8.68
CA SER A 785 -14.24 33.69 9.34
C SER A 785 -13.64 34.40 10.55
N GLU A 786 -12.91 33.66 11.39
CA GLU A 786 -12.18 34.23 12.53
C GLU A 786 -11.12 35.27 12.11
N VAL A 787 -10.32 34.98 11.08
CA VAL A 787 -9.29 35.90 10.58
C VAL A 787 -9.94 37.10 9.88
N CYS A 788 -10.98 36.91 9.07
CA CYS A 788 -11.70 37.99 8.39
C CYS A 788 -12.29 39.01 9.37
N ALA A 789 -12.87 38.55 10.48
CA ALA A 789 -13.40 39.41 11.53
C ALA A 789 -12.31 40.19 12.28
N TYR A 790 -11.19 39.53 12.62
CA TYR A 790 -10.02 40.19 13.22
C TYR A 790 -9.44 41.27 12.30
N LEU A 791 -9.31 40.97 11.00
CA LEU A 791 -8.85 41.90 9.96
C LEU A 791 -9.89 42.95 9.54
N ARG A 792 -11.12 42.88 10.08
CA ARG A 792 -12.27 43.77 9.83
C ARG A 792 -12.66 43.92 8.34
N ASP A 793 -12.50 42.87 7.53
CA ASP A 793 -12.81 42.89 6.10
C ASP A 793 -14.30 42.64 5.82
N ASN A 794 -15.09 43.72 5.86
CA ASN A 794 -16.53 43.69 5.61
C ASN A 794 -16.94 43.09 4.25
N ARG A 795 -16.15 43.32 3.19
CA ARG A 795 -16.47 42.83 1.83
C ARG A 795 -16.37 41.31 1.80
N ARG A 796 -15.28 40.78 2.33
CA ARG A 796 -15.03 39.33 2.36
C ARG A 796 -15.86 38.61 3.41
N ALA A 797 -16.27 39.30 4.48
CA ALA A 797 -17.20 38.76 5.47
C ALA A 797 -18.56 38.38 4.86
N ALA A 798 -19.09 39.18 3.92
CA ALA A 798 -20.33 38.86 3.21
C ALA A 798 -20.21 37.57 2.38
N ILE A 799 -19.09 37.42 1.65
CA ILE A 799 -18.84 36.23 0.82
C ILE A 799 -18.68 34.98 1.69
N LEU A 800 -17.93 35.07 2.80
CA LEU A 800 -17.79 33.96 3.76
C LEU A 800 -19.13 33.60 4.42
N TYR A 801 -19.99 34.59 4.68
CA TYR A 801 -21.32 34.37 5.25
C TYR A 801 -22.21 33.57 4.29
N ASP A 802 -22.27 33.97 3.02
CA ASP A 802 -23.05 33.26 1.99
C ASP A 802 -22.49 31.86 1.69
N LEU A 803 -21.16 31.68 1.79
CA LEU A 803 -20.50 30.37 1.66
C LEU A 803 -20.78 29.42 2.84
N LEU A 804 -21.06 29.96 4.03
CA LEU A 804 -21.28 29.19 5.24
C LEU A 804 -22.78 28.97 5.56
N LEU A 805 -23.67 29.83 5.05
CA LEU A 805 -25.12 29.75 5.25
C LEU A 805 -25.74 28.37 4.94
N PRO A 806 -25.31 27.60 3.91
CA PRO A 806 -25.82 26.25 3.66
C PRO A 806 -25.54 25.23 4.78
N TYR A 807 -24.69 25.57 5.75
CA TYR A 807 -24.33 24.73 6.89
C TYR A 807 -24.90 25.25 8.20
N VAL A 808 -25.84 26.21 8.18
CA VAL A 808 -26.46 26.82 9.38
C VAL A 808 -26.91 25.78 10.41
N ASP A 809 -27.42 24.63 9.94
CA ASP A 809 -27.90 23.55 10.81
C ASP A 809 -26.82 22.52 11.24
N SER A 810 -25.54 22.78 10.96
CA SER A 810 -24.44 21.81 11.13
C SER A 810 -23.51 22.10 12.31
N THR A 811 -22.98 21.04 12.90
CA THR A 811 -21.65 21.09 13.53
C THR A 811 -20.60 21.02 12.42
N ILE A 812 -19.68 21.99 12.36
CA ILE A 812 -18.60 21.96 11.37
C ILE A 812 -17.60 20.90 11.81
N ALA A 813 -17.37 19.90 10.96
CA ALA A 813 -16.35 18.88 11.16
C ALA A 813 -15.52 18.68 9.88
N TYR A 814 -14.24 18.36 10.07
CA TYR A 814 -13.28 18.15 8.98
C TYR A 814 -12.63 16.78 9.07
N ALA A 815 -12.69 16.04 7.96
CA ALA A 815 -12.05 14.74 7.73
C ALA A 815 -12.29 13.67 8.82
N ALA A 816 -13.42 13.78 9.56
CA ALA A 816 -13.74 13.01 10.76
C ALA A 816 -12.71 13.12 11.91
N SER A 817 -11.81 14.12 11.87
CA SER A 817 -10.72 14.26 12.84
C SER A 817 -10.86 15.44 13.78
N VAL A 818 -11.51 16.53 13.35
CA VAL A 818 -11.69 17.71 14.21
C VAL A 818 -13.07 18.32 13.96
N SER A 819 -13.67 18.87 15.01
CA SER A 819 -14.82 19.78 14.91
C SER A 819 -14.45 21.19 15.34
N PHE A 820 -15.15 22.15 14.73
CA PHE A 820 -15.06 23.58 15.00
C PHE A 820 -16.35 24.13 15.66
N GLY A 821 -17.16 23.26 16.26
CA GLY A 821 -18.44 23.63 16.86
C GLY A 821 -19.53 23.98 15.83
N ALA A 822 -20.63 24.57 16.30
CA ALA A 822 -21.77 24.96 15.48
C ALA A 822 -21.42 26.01 14.40
N ALA A 823 -21.88 25.83 13.17
CA ALA A 823 -21.62 26.78 12.08
C ALA A 823 -22.16 28.20 12.35
N THR A 824 -23.25 28.30 13.12
CA THR A 824 -23.88 29.53 13.55
C THR A 824 -22.99 30.38 14.46
N HIS A 825 -21.98 29.81 15.12
CA HIS A 825 -20.93 30.58 15.80
C HIS A 825 -20.23 31.55 14.84
N TYR A 826 -19.82 31.05 13.67
CA TYR A 826 -19.09 31.81 12.66
C TYR A 826 -20.02 32.72 11.85
N LEU A 827 -21.27 32.30 11.58
CA LEU A 827 -22.28 33.20 11.00
C LEU A 827 -22.56 34.39 11.93
N GLY A 828 -22.56 34.18 13.25
CA GLY A 828 -22.65 35.25 14.25
C GLY A 828 -21.47 36.22 14.18
N ILE A 829 -20.24 35.71 14.13
CA ILE A 829 -19.00 36.51 13.98
C ILE A 829 -19.04 37.36 12.69
N LEU A 830 -19.42 36.75 11.56
CA LEU A 830 -19.48 37.42 10.26
C LEU A 830 -20.60 38.45 10.22
N ALA A 831 -21.78 38.14 10.76
CA ALA A 831 -22.89 39.08 10.90
C ALA A 831 -22.50 40.27 11.79
N ALA A 832 -21.82 40.05 12.92
CA ALA A 832 -21.31 41.11 13.78
C ALA A 832 -20.27 41.98 13.07
N THR A 833 -19.37 41.37 12.29
CA THR A 833 -18.38 42.09 11.48
C THR A 833 -19.08 43.04 10.50
N MET A 834 -20.10 42.55 9.79
CA MET A 834 -20.96 43.33 8.88
C MET A 834 -21.97 44.27 9.58
N ALA A 835 -21.90 44.44 10.90
CA ALA A 835 -22.86 45.19 11.72
C ALA A 835 -24.35 44.76 11.56
N ARG A 836 -24.60 43.51 11.13
CA ARG A 836 -25.94 42.87 11.10
C ARG A 836 -26.29 42.34 12.50
N TRP A 837 -26.47 43.26 13.45
CA TRP A 837 -26.52 42.95 14.87
C TRP A 837 -27.62 41.97 15.32
N ASP A 838 -28.78 42.02 14.69
CA ASP A 838 -29.93 41.20 15.06
C ASP A 838 -29.81 39.77 14.48
N ASP A 839 -29.21 39.62 13.27
CA ASP A 839 -28.75 38.32 12.76
C ASP A 839 -27.63 37.74 13.62
N ALA A 840 -26.66 38.56 14.04
CA ALA A 840 -25.55 38.12 14.87
C ALA A 840 -26.05 37.55 16.21
N ALA A 841 -26.97 38.25 16.88
CA ALA A 841 -27.58 37.78 18.12
C ALA A 841 -28.35 36.45 17.94
N ARG A 842 -29.16 36.35 16.86
CA ARG A 842 -29.89 35.12 16.52
C ARG A 842 -28.96 33.93 16.28
N HIS A 843 -27.88 34.13 15.54
CA HIS A 843 -26.88 33.10 15.27
C HIS A 843 -26.09 32.71 16.52
N PHE A 844 -25.74 33.66 17.39
CA PHE A 844 -25.03 33.35 18.64
C PHE A 844 -25.90 32.58 19.65
N GLU A 845 -27.17 32.93 19.83
CA GLU A 845 -28.06 32.18 20.74
C GLU A 845 -28.33 30.74 20.23
N ASP A 846 -28.50 30.55 18.90
CA ASP A 846 -28.56 29.21 18.31
C ASP A 846 -27.23 28.43 18.49
N ALA A 847 -26.08 29.08 18.30
CA ALA A 847 -24.77 28.48 18.52
C ALA A 847 -24.56 28.05 19.97
N LEU A 848 -25.03 28.83 20.95
CA LEU A 848 -25.02 28.44 22.36
C LEU A 848 -25.87 27.18 22.60
N ALA A 849 -27.10 27.13 22.04
CA ALA A 849 -27.96 25.97 22.17
C ALA A 849 -27.37 24.69 21.54
N ARG A 850 -26.72 24.81 20.37
CA ARG A 850 -26.06 23.68 19.69
C ARG A 850 -24.79 23.22 20.40
N ASN A 851 -23.92 24.15 20.79
CA ASN A 851 -22.68 23.83 21.49
C ASN A 851 -22.94 23.27 22.90
N ALA A 852 -24.11 23.52 23.49
CA ALA A 852 -24.57 22.81 24.69
C ALA A 852 -25.00 21.35 24.37
N ARG A 853 -25.78 21.12 23.32
CA ARG A 853 -26.23 19.77 22.92
C ARG A 853 -25.09 18.83 22.51
N MET A 854 -24.01 19.37 21.93
CA MET A 854 -22.83 18.57 21.58
C MET A 854 -21.97 18.15 22.79
N ASP A 855 -22.31 18.59 24.01
CA ASP A 855 -21.44 18.50 25.19
C ASP A 855 -20.05 19.08 24.85
N GLY A 856 -20.05 20.35 24.42
CA GLY A 856 -18.88 21.07 23.92
C GLY A 856 -18.48 22.32 24.72
N PRO A 857 -18.05 22.20 26.00
CA PRO A 857 -17.67 23.34 26.84
C PRO A 857 -16.67 24.36 26.22
N PRO A 858 -15.62 23.97 25.48
CA PRO A 858 -14.73 24.93 24.80
C PRO A 858 -15.44 25.79 23.76
N TRP A 859 -16.38 25.20 23.00
CA TRP A 859 -17.14 25.90 21.97
C TRP A 859 -18.24 26.79 22.56
N LEU A 860 -18.81 26.40 23.69
CA LEU A 860 -19.66 27.28 24.51
C LEU A 860 -18.87 28.53 24.94
N ALA A 861 -17.72 28.36 25.59
CA ALA A 861 -16.89 29.47 26.07
C ALA A 861 -16.46 30.41 24.93
N ARG A 862 -16.01 29.85 23.79
CA ARG A 862 -15.67 30.63 22.59
C ARG A 862 -16.87 31.40 22.04
N THR A 863 -18.07 30.82 22.05
CA THR A 863 -19.30 31.48 21.59
C THR A 863 -19.74 32.59 22.54
N GLN A 864 -19.69 32.36 23.84
CA GLN A 864 -19.97 33.37 24.86
C GLN A 864 -19.01 34.56 24.75
N TYR A 865 -17.72 34.32 24.53
CA TYR A 865 -16.73 35.38 24.26
C TYR A 865 -17.04 36.16 22.97
N ALA A 866 -17.24 35.47 21.84
CA ALA A 866 -17.54 36.13 20.56
C ALA A 866 -18.83 36.97 20.63
N TYR A 867 -19.85 36.47 21.32
CA TYR A 867 -21.10 37.20 21.52
C TYR A 867 -20.93 38.38 22.49
N THR A 868 -20.13 38.25 23.54
CA THR A 868 -19.74 39.36 24.44
C THR A 868 -19.10 40.50 23.63
N CYS A 869 -18.12 40.19 22.77
CA CYS A 869 -17.47 41.19 21.92
C CYS A 869 -18.47 41.89 20.97
N ALA A 870 -19.41 41.14 20.39
CA ALA A 870 -20.45 41.71 19.54
C ALA A 870 -21.42 42.62 20.31
N LEU A 871 -21.82 42.26 21.53
CA LEU A 871 -22.68 43.07 22.40
C LEU A 871 -21.98 44.36 22.86
N LEU A 872 -20.72 44.29 23.29
CA LEU A 872 -19.92 45.46 23.66
C LEU A 872 -19.71 46.41 22.48
N THR A 873 -19.56 45.88 21.25
CA THR A 873 -19.46 46.69 20.03
C THR A 873 -20.81 47.30 19.63
N ARG A 874 -21.92 46.64 19.94
CA ARG A 874 -23.29 47.08 19.61
C ARG A 874 -23.81 48.18 20.54
N GLY A 875 -23.51 48.11 21.83
CA GLY A 875 -23.75 49.19 22.80
C GLY A 875 -25.22 49.59 23.02
N ARG A 876 -26.20 48.69 22.81
CA ARG A 876 -27.61 48.98 23.15
C ARG A 876 -27.85 48.88 24.66
N VAL A 877 -28.90 49.54 25.15
CA VAL A 877 -29.35 49.43 26.55
C VAL A 877 -29.66 47.96 26.88
N GLY A 878 -28.94 47.41 27.87
CA GLY A 878 -29.00 46.00 28.27
C GLY A 878 -27.84 45.13 27.76
N ASP A 879 -27.08 45.58 26.74
CA ASP A 879 -25.98 44.79 26.16
C ASP A 879 -24.86 44.56 27.18
N HIS A 880 -24.51 45.55 28.00
CA HIS A 880 -23.47 45.43 29.03
C HIS A 880 -23.78 44.37 30.10
N LEU A 881 -25.05 44.22 30.51
CA LEU A 881 -25.45 43.20 31.49
C LEU A 881 -25.32 41.79 30.87
N ARG A 882 -25.86 41.59 29.68
CA ARG A 882 -25.76 40.30 28.97
C ARG A 882 -24.31 39.94 28.62
N ALA A 883 -23.51 40.92 28.21
CA ALA A 883 -22.08 40.79 27.97
C ALA A 883 -21.32 40.37 29.23
N ARG A 884 -21.61 41.00 30.38
CA ARG A 884 -21.00 40.65 31.69
C ARG A 884 -21.32 39.21 32.09
N ASP A 885 -22.58 38.80 31.97
CA ASP A 885 -22.98 37.43 32.30
C ASP A 885 -22.30 36.41 31.39
N LEU A 886 -22.28 36.65 30.07
CA LEU A 886 -21.63 35.77 29.10
C LEU A 886 -20.11 35.69 29.35
N ALA A 887 -19.44 36.81 29.60
CA ALA A 887 -18.02 36.87 29.92
C ALA A 887 -17.66 36.08 31.19
N ALA A 888 -18.47 36.19 32.24
CA ALA A 888 -18.24 35.48 33.50
C ALA A 888 -18.34 33.95 33.33
N HIS A 889 -19.37 33.46 32.62
CA HIS A 889 -19.51 32.03 32.32
C HIS A 889 -18.38 31.52 31.40
N ALA A 890 -17.99 32.32 30.40
CA ALA A 890 -16.90 31.98 29.50
C ALA A 890 -15.56 31.88 30.24
N LEU A 891 -15.28 32.81 31.17
CA LEU A 891 -14.04 32.84 31.93
C LEU A 891 -13.93 31.67 32.90
N ALA A 892 -14.99 31.38 33.66
CA ALA A 892 -15.04 30.22 34.54
C ALA A 892 -14.82 28.90 33.77
N THR A 893 -15.43 28.78 32.58
CA THR A 893 -15.24 27.60 31.70
C THR A 893 -13.82 27.53 31.14
N ALA A 894 -13.27 28.66 30.68
CA ALA A 894 -11.91 28.73 30.14
C ALA A 894 -10.84 28.42 31.21
N GLU A 895 -11.02 28.87 32.45
CA GLU A 895 -10.13 28.58 33.57
C GLU A 895 -10.21 27.10 33.99
N ALA A 896 -11.43 26.54 34.13
CA ALA A 896 -11.63 25.14 34.47
C ALA A 896 -11.03 24.16 33.44
N LEU A 897 -11.05 24.53 32.16
CA LEU A 897 -10.50 23.74 31.06
C LEU A 897 -9.05 24.09 30.72
N GLY A 898 -8.43 25.09 31.35
CA GLY A 898 -7.06 25.53 31.04
C GLY A 898 -6.88 26.15 29.65
N MET A 899 -7.91 26.80 29.09
CA MET A 899 -7.88 27.51 27.80
C MET A 899 -7.17 28.86 27.95
N VAL A 900 -5.83 28.84 27.99
CA VAL A 900 -4.98 29.99 28.38
C VAL A 900 -5.23 31.22 27.49
N SER A 901 -5.31 31.04 26.16
CA SER A 901 -5.54 32.16 25.21
C SER A 901 -6.88 32.86 25.50
N LEU A 902 -7.96 32.07 25.61
CA LEU A 902 -9.31 32.59 25.83
C LEU A 902 -9.48 33.26 27.20
N ALA A 903 -8.91 32.68 28.26
CA ALA A 903 -8.95 33.28 29.60
C ALA A 903 -8.22 34.62 29.66
N MET A 904 -7.09 34.78 28.94
CA MET A 904 -6.42 36.08 28.80
C MET A 904 -7.29 37.10 28.05
N GLN A 905 -7.86 36.72 26.90
CA GLN A 905 -8.73 37.58 26.10
C GLN A 905 -9.94 38.09 26.89
N LEU A 906 -10.59 37.21 27.66
CA LEU A 906 -11.73 37.56 28.51
C LEU A 906 -11.37 38.53 29.63
N ARG A 907 -10.20 38.38 30.26
CA ARG A 907 -9.70 39.30 31.31
C ARG A 907 -9.34 40.69 30.77
N THR A 908 -9.11 40.84 29.46
CA THR A 908 -8.83 42.14 28.82
C THR A 908 -10.06 42.88 28.32
N LEU A 909 -11.26 42.28 28.36
CA LEU A 909 -12.50 42.97 27.99
C LEU A 909 -12.96 43.92 29.11
N ASP A 910 -13.30 45.16 28.74
CA ASP A 910 -13.97 46.08 29.66
C ASP A 910 -15.49 45.82 29.65
N VAL A 911 -15.94 45.06 30.63
CA VAL A 911 -17.35 44.64 30.79
C VAL A 911 -18.02 45.30 32.00
N ARG A 912 -17.43 46.41 32.49
CA ARG A 912 -17.93 47.17 33.64
C ARG A 912 -19.21 47.93 33.29
N THR A 913 -20.02 48.19 34.30
CA THR A 913 -21.23 49.01 34.16
C THR A 913 -20.96 50.45 34.60
N GLU A 914 -21.69 51.43 34.03
CA GLU A 914 -21.51 52.87 34.36
C GLU A 914 -21.65 53.20 35.86
N GLY A 915 -22.23 52.31 36.67
CA GLY A 915 -22.29 52.42 38.13
C GLY A 915 -20.99 52.09 38.88
N ASP A 916 -20.06 51.32 38.28
CA ASP A 916 -18.81 50.90 38.97
C ASP A 916 -17.78 52.04 39.08
N HIS A 917 -17.91 53.09 38.27
CA HIS A 917 -17.04 54.26 38.34
C HIS A 917 -17.32 55.16 39.57
N ALA A 918 -18.50 55.06 40.19
CA ALA A 918 -18.90 55.94 41.28
C ALA A 918 -18.33 55.58 42.66
N VAL A 919 -17.67 54.42 42.81
CA VAL A 919 -17.25 53.87 44.12
C VAL A 919 -15.73 53.99 44.37
N ALA A 920 -14.94 54.34 43.35
CA ALA A 920 -13.46 54.26 43.41
C ALA A 920 -12.73 55.59 43.63
N GLU A 921 -13.41 56.75 43.66
CA GLU A 921 -12.77 58.08 43.79
C GLU A 921 -12.66 58.61 45.25
N LEU A 922 -12.94 57.78 46.26
CA LEU A 922 -12.83 58.17 47.67
C LEU A 922 -12.01 57.15 48.48
N GLU A 923 -10.67 57.23 48.38
CA GLU A 923 -9.73 57.16 49.51
C GLU A 923 -8.26 57.22 49.02
N GLU A 924 -7.68 58.43 49.03
CA GLU A 924 -6.22 58.62 49.18
C GLU A 924 -5.88 58.67 50.68
N PRO A 925 -4.71 58.16 51.11
CA PRO A 925 -3.61 59.11 51.33
C PRO A 925 -2.20 58.65 50.91
N ILE A 926 -1.45 59.64 50.40
CA ILE A 926 0.00 59.72 50.10
C ILE A 926 0.81 59.96 51.43
N PRO A 927 2.18 59.94 51.55
CA PRO A 927 3.33 59.22 50.91
C PRO A 927 4.26 58.49 51.92
N VAL A 928 5.37 57.84 51.47
CA VAL A 928 6.78 58.13 51.89
C VAL A 928 7.77 57.74 50.74
N ALA A 929 8.90 58.48 50.63
CA ALA A 929 10.00 58.36 49.64
C ALA A 929 10.94 57.12 49.85
N ALA A 930 11.97 56.81 49.04
CA ALA A 930 12.86 57.61 48.19
C ALA A 930 13.50 56.78 47.03
N ALA A 931 13.60 57.30 45.80
CA ALA A 931 14.79 57.95 45.17
C ALA A 931 15.94 56.99 44.77
N SER A 932 16.53 56.98 43.57
CA SER A 932 16.48 57.85 42.36
C SER A 932 16.65 56.96 41.09
N GLY A 933 16.61 57.37 39.80
CA GLY A 933 16.45 58.66 39.09
C GLY A 933 17.24 58.59 37.74
N GLY A 934 16.94 59.33 36.66
CA GLY A 934 15.93 60.38 36.43
C GLY A 934 15.98 60.93 34.98
N LEU A 935 15.30 62.08 34.75
CA LEU A 935 15.30 62.98 33.56
C LEU A 935 14.61 62.44 32.27
N ARG A 936 13.43 62.95 31.84
CA ARG A 936 13.08 64.25 31.16
C ARG A 936 13.36 64.24 29.62
N LEU A 937 12.57 64.80 28.68
CA LEU A 937 11.49 65.83 28.67
C LEU A 937 10.43 65.61 27.53
N VAL A 938 9.16 65.94 27.83
CA VAL A 938 8.20 66.88 27.15
C VAL A 938 7.55 66.65 25.75
N ARG A 939 6.20 66.59 25.81
CA ARG A 939 5.12 67.12 24.93
C ARG A 939 5.45 67.73 23.54
N SER A 940 4.63 67.41 22.54
CA SER A 940 3.57 68.35 22.09
C SER A 940 2.50 67.70 21.20
N ALA A 941 1.26 68.17 21.33
CA ALA A 941 0.18 67.98 20.37
C ALA A 941 -0.45 69.35 20.08
N ARG A 942 -0.95 69.57 18.85
CA ARG A 942 -1.77 70.74 18.51
C ARG A 942 -2.96 70.34 17.64
N THR A 943 -4.14 70.73 18.10
CA THR A 943 -5.43 70.72 17.41
C THR A 943 -5.54 71.82 16.36
N ILE A 944 -6.45 71.67 15.37
CA ILE A 944 -7.69 72.47 15.25
C ILE A 944 -8.54 72.04 14.03
N SER A 945 -9.84 72.10 14.25
CA SER A 945 -11.03 71.70 13.47
C SER A 945 -11.33 72.49 12.16
N PRO A 946 -12.42 72.16 11.41
CA PRO A 946 -12.56 72.42 9.97
C PRO A 946 -13.44 73.62 9.59
N GLN A 947 -13.53 73.95 8.28
CA GLN A 947 -14.64 74.73 7.72
C GLN A 947 -15.12 74.24 6.33
N SER A 948 -16.44 74.36 6.16
CA SER A 948 -17.25 73.97 5.00
C SER A 948 -17.43 75.08 3.95
N LYS A 949 -17.86 74.73 2.71
CA LYS A 949 -18.89 75.51 1.98
C LYS A 949 -19.59 74.72 0.86
N ARG A 950 -20.89 74.99 0.68
CA ARG A 950 -21.82 74.42 -0.32
C ARG A 950 -21.84 75.26 -1.61
N ARG A 951 -22.18 74.67 -2.78
CA ARG A 951 -23.38 75.01 -3.61
C ARG A 951 -23.47 74.21 -4.93
N GLN A 952 -24.72 73.96 -5.36
CA GLN A 952 -25.24 73.46 -6.65
C GLN A 952 -25.96 74.63 -7.40
N PRO A 953 -26.64 74.48 -8.57
CA PRO A 953 -26.35 73.72 -9.82
C PRO A 953 -26.63 74.52 -11.15
N GLU A 954 -26.33 73.89 -12.31
CA GLU A 954 -26.99 74.03 -13.65
C GLU A 954 -26.94 75.37 -14.46
N PRO A 955 -27.32 75.44 -15.78
CA PRO A 955 -27.82 74.40 -16.73
C PRO A 955 -27.17 74.36 -18.16
N HIS A 956 -27.53 73.33 -18.97
CA HIS A 956 -27.63 73.25 -20.47
C HIS A 956 -26.46 73.69 -21.41
N ALA A 957 -26.23 73.16 -22.63
CA ALA A 957 -26.75 72.04 -23.44
C ALA A 957 -25.74 71.75 -24.60
N GLY A 958 -25.90 70.65 -25.36
CA GLY A 958 -25.25 70.51 -26.69
C GLY A 958 -24.73 69.11 -27.11
N SER A 959 -25.58 68.37 -27.81
CA SER A 959 -25.31 67.52 -29.00
C SER A 959 -24.00 66.69 -29.18
N ASP A 960 -24.26 65.42 -29.50
CA ASP A 960 -23.63 64.59 -30.55
C ASP A 960 -22.42 63.66 -30.30
N HIS A 961 -22.68 62.42 -30.72
CA HIS A 961 -21.82 61.28 -31.04
C HIS A 961 -20.28 61.48 -31.08
N GLN A 962 -19.57 60.62 -30.36
CA GLN A 962 -18.74 59.55 -30.97
C GLN A 962 -18.22 58.53 -29.95
N GLN A 963 -18.09 57.27 -30.37
CA GLN A 963 -17.35 56.24 -29.62
C GLN A 963 -15.84 56.47 -29.78
N SER A 964 -15.10 56.52 -28.66
CA SER A 964 -13.65 56.45 -28.62
C SER A 964 -13.15 56.05 -27.21
N PRO A 965 -11.93 55.52 -27.07
CA PRO A 965 -11.75 54.32 -26.27
C PRO A 965 -11.43 54.57 -24.78
N ALA A 966 -11.61 53.51 -23.99
CA ALA A 966 -11.02 53.43 -22.65
C ALA A 966 -9.49 53.63 -22.73
N LYS A 967 -8.96 54.49 -21.85
CA LYS A 967 -7.51 54.68 -21.73
C LYS A 967 -6.89 53.45 -21.08
N ASP A 968 -5.98 52.78 -21.80
CA ASP A 968 -5.02 51.86 -21.21
C ASP A 968 -4.23 52.57 -20.12
N ASN A 969 -4.29 52.07 -18.90
CA ASN A 969 -3.41 52.49 -17.83
C ASN A 969 -2.16 51.59 -17.86
N GLN A 970 -1.21 51.92 -18.74
CA GLN A 970 0.05 51.19 -18.85
C GLN A 970 0.85 51.31 -17.55
N LEU A 971 0.98 50.20 -16.83
CA LEU A 971 2.00 50.02 -15.81
C LEU A 971 3.37 49.94 -16.50
N ASP A 972 4.31 50.79 -16.09
CA ASP A 972 5.67 50.82 -16.65
C ASP A 972 6.36 49.46 -16.48
N SER A 973 6.62 48.77 -17.59
CA SER A 973 7.31 47.48 -17.57
C SER A 973 8.80 47.67 -17.26
N VAL A 974 9.28 47.07 -16.18
CA VAL A 974 10.71 47.06 -15.85
C VAL A 974 11.50 46.38 -16.97
N ARG A 975 12.54 47.03 -17.48
CA ARG A 975 13.45 46.42 -18.47
C ARG A 975 14.47 45.53 -17.75
N GLY A 976 14.59 44.30 -18.23
CA GLY A 976 15.63 43.36 -17.82
C GLY A 976 16.64 43.12 -18.95
N LEU A 977 17.90 42.90 -18.61
CA LEU A 977 18.95 42.47 -19.53
C LEU A 977 19.30 41.01 -19.24
N PHE A 978 19.50 40.21 -20.28
CA PHE A 978 19.95 38.81 -20.21
C PHE A 978 20.86 38.50 -21.41
N HIS A 979 21.98 39.20 -21.51
CA HIS A 979 22.87 39.18 -22.67
C HIS A 979 24.08 38.23 -22.50
N PHE A 980 24.57 37.63 -23.59
CA PHE A 980 25.72 36.71 -23.57
C PHE A 980 26.98 37.30 -24.22
N GLU A 981 28.02 37.48 -23.39
CA GLU A 981 29.32 38.07 -23.74
C GLU A 981 30.42 37.01 -23.87
N GLY A 982 30.16 35.93 -24.62
CA GLY A 982 31.15 34.91 -25.02
C GLY A 982 31.61 33.92 -23.94
N GLN A 983 31.88 34.38 -22.71
CA GLN A 983 32.18 33.53 -21.54
C GLN A 983 31.32 33.87 -20.30
N TYR A 984 30.62 35.00 -20.34
CA TYR A 984 29.80 35.52 -19.24
C TYR A 984 28.42 35.93 -19.73
N TRP A 985 27.44 35.92 -18.83
CA TRP A 985 26.12 36.48 -19.02
C TRP A 985 25.97 37.74 -18.17
N SER A 986 25.42 38.79 -18.76
CA SER A 986 25.06 40.04 -18.10
C SER A 986 23.56 40.03 -17.83
N VAL A 987 23.18 39.86 -16.56
CA VAL A 987 21.81 39.58 -16.10
C VAL A 987 21.39 40.62 -15.06
N GLY A 988 20.28 41.32 -15.26
CA GLY A 988 19.83 42.36 -14.33
C GLY A 988 18.46 42.93 -14.66
N SER A 989 17.87 43.68 -13.73
CA SER A 989 16.65 44.46 -13.95
C SER A 989 16.70 45.77 -13.16
N GLY A 990 16.50 46.91 -13.82
CA GLY A 990 16.69 48.22 -13.18
C GLY A 990 18.17 48.61 -13.07
N ALA A 991 18.59 49.07 -11.89
CA ALA A 991 19.94 49.64 -11.67
C ALA A 991 21.04 48.61 -11.36
N THR A 992 20.68 47.34 -11.14
CA THR A 992 21.61 46.26 -10.76
C THR A 992 21.91 45.36 -11.95
N LEU A 993 23.19 45.12 -12.24
CA LEU A 993 23.65 44.22 -13.29
C LEU A 993 24.66 43.21 -12.74
N LEU A 994 24.34 41.92 -12.84
CA LEU A 994 25.17 40.80 -12.42
C LEU A 994 25.91 40.19 -13.61
N ARG A 995 27.20 39.92 -13.45
CA ARG A 995 28.01 39.22 -14.46
C ARG A 995 28.31 37.80 -14.00
N LEU A 996 27.71 36.81 -14.65
CA LEU A 996 27.77 35.40 -14.25
C LEU A 996 28.49 34.56 -15.30
N LYS A 997 29.42 33.69 -14.90
CA LYS A 997 30.11 32.78 -15.83
C LYS A 997 29.11 31.80 -16.46
N ASP A 998 29.28 31.51 -17.76
CA ASP A 998 28.39 30.63 -18.51
C ASP A 998 28.14 29.27 -17.84
N SER A 999 26.90 28.79 -17.92
CA SER A 999 26.46 27.54 -17.32
C SER A 999 25.22 27.00 -18.03
N LYS A 1000 25.00 25.68 -17.96
CA LYS A 1000 23.82 25.02 -18.54
C LYS A 1000 22.50 25.67 -18.06
N GLY A 1001 22.43 26.08 -16.79
CA GLY A 1001 21.26 26.76 -16.24
C GLY A 1001 21.02 28.15 -16.85
N LEU A 1002 22.06 28.95 -17.13
CA LEU A 1002 21.91 30.25 -17.81
C LEU A 1002 21.42 30.09 -19.25
N ARG A 1003 21.92 29.07 -19.97
CA ARG A 1003 21.46 28.75 -21.33
C ARG A 1003 19.99 28.30 -21.34
N CYS A 1004 19.57 27.47 -20.38
CA CYS A 1004 18.16 27.08 -20.20
C CYS A 1004 17.28 28.29 -19.87
N LEU A 1005 17.72 29.17 -18.96
CA LEU A 1005 17.01 30.41 -18.64
C LEU A 1005 16.87 31.31 -19.88
N SER A 1006 17.93 31.46 -20.68
CA SER A 1006 17.88 32.24 -21.92
C SER A 1006 16.76 31.79 -22.85
N GLN A 1007 16.67 30.48 -23.15
CA GLN A 1007 15.61 29.91 -24.00
C GLN A 1007 14.20 30.11 -23.40
N LEU A 1008 14.04 29.93 -22.09
CA LEU A 1008 12.75 30.12 -21.43
C LEU A 1008 12.31 31.59 -21.45
N LEU A 1009 13.22 32.52 -21.13
CA LEU A 1009 12.95 33.96 -21.09
C LEU A 1009 12.68 34.54 -22.50
N GLN A 1010 13.32 34.00 -23.55
CA GLN A 1010 13.07 34.37 -24.96
C GLN A 1010 11.69 33.93 -25.46
N HIS A 1011 11.05 32.95 -24.80
CA HIS A 1011 9.77 32.40 -25.22
C HIS A 1011 8.73 32.38 -24.07
N PRO A 1012 8.28 33.56 -23.58
CA PRO A 1012 7.26 33.64 -22.53
C PRO A 1012 5.98 32.87 -22.90
N GLY A 1013 5.45 32.11 -21.95
CA GLY A 1013 4.24 31.30 -22.12
C GLY A 1013 4.44 29.98 -22.87
N ARG A 1014 5.58 29.75 -23.52
CA ARG A 1014 5.88 28.49 -24.22
C ARG A 1014 6.38 27.43 -23.24
N GLU A 1015 5.87 26.21 -23.39
CA GLU A 1015 6.37 25.05 -22.65
C GLU A 1015 7.42 24.29 -23.49
N PHE A 1016 8.52 23.89 -22.85
CA PHE A 1016 9.62 23.14 -23.45
C PHE A 1016 9.81 21.83 -22.71
N HIS A 1017 9.93 20.71 -23.43
CA HIS A 1017 10.22 19.43 -22.81
C HIS A 1017 11.65 19.41 -22.27
N ALA A 1018 11.89 18.73 -21.14
CA ALA A 1018 13.18 18.75 -20.46
C ALA A 1018 14.33 18.15 -21.29
N THR A 1019 14.05 17.25 -22.24
CA THR A 1019 15.04 16.73 -23.20
C THR A 1019 15.52 17.80 -24.18
N ASP A 1020 14.63 18.71 -24.56
CA ASP A 1020 14.87 19.67 -25.64
C ASP A 1020 15.72 20.84 -25.11
N LEU A 1021 15.47 21.23 -23.85
CA LEU A 1021 16.32 22.13 -23.06
C LEU A 1021 17.71 21.54 -22.73
N ALA A 1022 17.86 20.21 -22.77
CA ALA A 1022 19.12 19.53 -22.48
C ALA A 1022 20.03 19.39 -23.72
N ALA A 1023 19.49 19.54 -24.92
CA ALA A 1023 20.21 19.38 -26.18
C ALA A 1023 20.98 20.66 -26.58
N PRO A 1024 22.23 20.57 -27.08
CA PRO A 1024 22.94 21.71 -27.64
C PRO A 1024 22.33 22.12 -28.99
N ALA A 1025 22.27 23.43 -29.25
CA ALA A 1025 21.70 23.96 -30.48
C ALA A 1025 22.51 23.57 -31.73
N THR A 1026 21.85 22.85 -32.65
CA THR A 1026 22.19 22.60 -34.07
C THR A 1026 23.56 21.98 -34.41
N ALA A 1027 23.58 20.68 -34.78
CA ALA A 1027 23.64 20.25 -36.19
C ALA A 1027 23.80 18.72 -36.37
N SER A 1028 23.13 18.15 -37.39
CA SER A 1028 23.42 16.86 -38.04
C SER A 1028 23.47 15.57 -37.18
N ALA A 1029 22.30 15.08 -36.76
CA ALA A 1029 22.14 13.68 -36.34
C ALA A 1029 21.78 12.80 -37.56
N THR A 1030 22.71 11.94 -38.00
CA THR A 1030 22.48 10.74 -38.85
C THR A 1030 23.79 9.99 -39.16
N ALA A 1031 24.94 10.66 -39.14
CA ALA A 1031 26.23 10.06 -39.52
C ALA A 1031 26.99 9.33 -38.38
N ILE A 1032 26.61 9.51 -37.11
CA ILE A 1032 27.36 8.99 -35.95
C ILE A 1032 26.80 7.63 -35.48
N GLU A 1033 25.48 7.41 -35.54
CA GLU A 1033 24.85 6.18 -35.05
C GLU A 1033 25.28 4.92 -35.82
N GLY A 1034 25.64 5.04 -37.10
CA GLY A 1034 26.11 3.92 -37.91
C GLY A 1034 27.52 3.43 -37.54
N ARG A 1035 28.35 4.25 -36.89
CA ARG A 1035 29.70 3.84 -36.43
C ARG A 1035 29.69 3.23 -35.03
N ALA A 1036 28.88 3.75 -34.11
CA ALA A 1036 28.78 3.23 -32.74
C ALA A 1036 28.33 1.76 -32.71
N ARG A 1037 27.22 1.45 -33.39
CA ARG A 1037 26.60 0.10 -33.41
C ARG A 1037 27.53 -1.03 -33.88
N THR A 1038 28.51 -0.71 -34.73
CA THR A 1038 29.49 -1.71 -35.21
C THR A 1038 30.57 -1.95 -34.15
N THR A 1039 31.00 -0.92 -33.43
CA THR A 1039 31.92 -1.03 -32.30
C THR A 1039 31.29 -1.79 -31.14
N ASP A 1040 30.02 -1.52 -30.81
CA ASP A 1040 29.33 -2.17 -29.69
C ASP A 1040 29.11 -3.67 -29.95
N LYS A 1041 28.84 -4.07 -31.21
CA LYS A 1041 28.78 -5.49 -31.59
C LYS A 1041 30.12 -6.19 -31.41
N GLN A 1042 31.21 -5.60 -31.90
CA GLN A 1042 32.55 -6.18 -31.75
C GLN A 1042 32.92 -6.31 -30.26
N ARG A 1043 32.56 -5.32 -29.44
CA ARG A 1043 32.80 -5.33 -28.00
C ARG A 1043 32.04 -6.46 -27.29
N ILE A 1044 30.81 -6.79 -27.71
CA ILE A 1044 30.07 -7.93 -27.15
C ILE A 1044 30.72 -9.27 -27.50
N GLU A 1045 31.27 -9.41 -28.70
CA GLU A 1045 32.04 -10.61 -29.09
C GLU A 1045 33.31 -10.73 -28.24
N ASP A 1046 34.12 -9.68 -28.13
CA ASP A 1046 35.32 -9.64 -27.27
C ASP A 1046 35.00 -9.94 -25.79
N LEU A 1047 33.86 -9.48 -25.28
CA LEU A 1047 33.43 -9.72 -23.90
C LEU A 1047 32.89 -11.14 -23.70
N ARG A 1048 32.27 -11.75 -24.72
CA ARG A 1048 31.83 -13.15 -24.68
C ARG A 1048 33.01 -14.11 -24.66
N ASP A 1049 34.04 -13.86 -25.46
CA ASP A 1049 35.27 -14.65 -25.41
C ASP A 1049 35.96 -14.56 -24.04
N GLN A 1050 35.98 -13.37 -23.43
CA GLN A 1050 36.47 -13.17 -22.06
C GLN A 1050 35.55 -13.80 -20.99
N LEU A 1051 34.24 -13.88 -21.22
CA LEU A 1051 33.31 -14.55 -20.31
C LEU A 1051 33.48 -16.07 -20.38
N ASP A 1052 33.69 -16.61 -21.57
CA ASP A 1052 34.05 -18.02 -21.79
C ASP A 1052 35.39 -18.34 -21.11
N GLU A 1053 36.40 -17.48 -21.25
CA GLU A 1053 37.68 -17.59 -20.53
C GLU A 1053 37.47 -17.57 -19.01
N ALA A 1054 36.79 -16.56 -18.47
CA ALA A 1054 36.54 -16.42 -17.03
C ALA A 1054 35.71 -17.58 -16.46
N THR A 1055 34.77 -18.13 -17.25
CA THR A 1055 33.96 -19.30 -16.87
C THR A 1055 34.80 -20.58 -16.89
N ARG A 1056 35.70 -20.77 -17.87
CA ARG A 1056 36.64 -21.90 -17.93
C ARG A 1056 37.64 -21.90 -16.78
N PHE A 1057 38.03 -20.72 -16.28
CA PHE A 1057 38.93 -20.58 -15.12
C PHE A 1057 38.19 -20.36 -13.78
N ASN A 1058 36.86 -20.48 -13.76
CA ASN A 1058 36.00 -20.34 -12.57
C ASN A 1058 36.15 -19.02 -11.79
N ASP A 1059 36.50 -17.92 -12.47
CA ASP A 1059 36.56 -16.58 -11.87
C ASP A 1059 35.15 -15.96 -11.86
N LEU A 1060 34.34 -16.38 -10.87
CA LEU A 1060 32.94 -15.99 -10.74
C LEU A 1060 32.75 -14.46 -10.61
N GLY A 1061 33.71 -13.77 -9.97
CA GLY A 1061 33.68 -12.31 -9.80
C GLY A 1061 33.92 -11.55 -11.10
N ARG A 1062 34.85 -12.03 -11.95
CA ARG A 1062 35.07 -11.51 -13.30
C ARG A 1062 33.92 -11.89 -14.23
N ALA A 1063 33.41 -13.12 -14.14
CA ALA A 1063 32.29 -13.60 -14.95
C ALA A 1063 30.99 -12.80 -14.70
N SER A 1064 30.67 -12.42 -13.45
CA SER A 1064 29.51 -11.55 -13.15
C SER A 1064 29.65 -10.19 -13.84
N LYS A 1065 30.79 -9.52 -13.67
CA LYS A 1065 31.06 -8.21 -14.28
C LYS A 1065 31.02 -8.26 -15.81
N LEU A 1066 31.56 -9.32 -16.42
CA LEU A 1066 31.51 -9.50 -17.87
C LEU A 1066 30.08 -9.72 -18.38
N ARG A 1067 29.21 -10.44 -17.63
CA ARG A 1067 27.78 -10.56 -17.97
C ARG A 1067 27.06 -9.21 -17.88
N GLU A 1068 27.27 -8.45 -16.80
CA GLU A 1068 26.72 -7.10 -16.62
C GLU A 1068 27.17 -6.15 -17.75
N GLU A 1069 28.45 -6.23 -18.17
CA GLU A 1069 28.98 -5.42 -19.28
C GLU A 1069 28.40 -5.86 -20.65
N ILE A 1070 28.24 -7.17 -20.89
CA ILE A 1070 27.56 -7.70 -22.09
C ILE A 1070 26.10 -7.25 -22.15
N GLU A 1071 25.38 -7.33 -21.03
CA GLU A 1071 23.97 -6.94 -20.92
C GLU A 1071 23.80 -5.44 -21.20
N MET A 1072 24.66 -4.60 -20.60
CA MET A 1072 24.70 -3.15 -20.87
C MET A 1072 24.92 -2.83 -22.36
N PHE A 1073 25.84 -3.51 -23.05
CA PHE A 1073 26.05 -3.29 -24.50
C PHE A 1073 24.95 -3.91 -25.36
N ALA A 1074 24.34 -5.03 -24.94
CA ALA A 1074 23.21 -5.65 -25.63
C ALA A 1074 21.97 -4.74 -25.57
N ASP A 1075 21.70 -4.11 -24.42
CA ASP A 1075 20.64 -3.12 -24.25
C ASP A 1075 20.86 -1.88 -25.14
N GLN A 1076 22.10 -1.41 -25.26
CA GLN A 1076 22.44 -0.30 -26.17
C GLN A 1076 22.17 -0.66 -27.64
N LEU A 1077 22.47 -1.88 -28.06
CA LEU A 1077 22.14 -2.37 -29.41
C LEU A 1077 20.63 -2.58 -29.61
N ALA A 1078 19.91 -3.10 -28.61
CA ALA A 1078 18.46 -3.29 -28.65
C ALA A 1078 17.71 -1.96 -28.76
N ALA A 1079 18.14 -0.94 -27.99
CA ALA A 1079 17.66 0.43 -28.09
C ALA A 1079 17.87 1.02 -29.50
N GLY A 1080 19.00 0.72 -30.14
CA GLY A 1080 19.27 1.11 -31.52
C GLY A 1080 18.45 0.34 -32.57
N ALA A 1081 18.10 -0.92 -32.32
CA ALA A 1081 17.35 -1.78 -33.23
C ALA A 1081 15.83 -1.54 -33.21
N GLY A 1082 15.32 -0.82 -32.21
CA GLY A 1082 13.90 -0.45 -32.11
C GLY A 1082 12.95 -1.57 -31.69
N LEU A 1083 13.49 -2.73 -31.30
CA LEU A 1083 12.83 -3.91 -30.75
C LEU A 1083 13.10 -3.98 -29.26
N GLY A 1084 12.27 -3.30 -28.46
CA GLY A 1084 12.41 -3.18 -27.01
C GLY A 1084 11.41 -2.20 -26.42
N ASN A 1085 11.02 -2.41 -25.16
CA ASN A 1085 9.90 -1.75 -24.50
C ASN A 1085 10.03 -0.21 -24.46
N ARG A 1086 9.33 0.48 -25.39
CA ARG A 1086 9.49 1.92 -25.65
C ARG A 1086 9.00 2.85 -24.52
N GLY A 1087 8.35 2.33 -23.48
CA GLY A 1087 7.90 3.12 -22.33
C GLY A 1087 9.02 3.43 -21.33
N SER A 1088 9.75 2.40 -20.88
CA SER A 1088 10.64 2.46 -19.72
C SER A 1088 11.89 3.33 -19.96
N ALA A 1089 12.69 3.03 -20.99
CA ALA A 1089 13.94 3.76 -21.25
C ALA A 1089 13.70 5.25 -21.57
N ARG A 1090 12.64 5.55 -22.32
CA ARG A 1090 12.29 6.95 -22.67
C ARG A 1090 11.78 7.74 -21.47
N ALA A 1091 11.10 7.08 -20.52
CA ALA A 1091 10.77 7.68 -19.23
C ALA A 1091 12.02 7.91 -18.37
N ALA A 1092 12.96 6.96 -18.31
CA ALA A 1092 14.21 7.10 -17.57
C ALA A 1092 15.10 8.24 -18.12
N ASP A 1093 15.16 8.45 -19.43
CA ASP A 1093 15.90 9.55 -20.05
C ASP A 1093 15.20 10.90 -19.91
N ALA A 1094 13.87 10.94 -20.07
CA ALA A 1094 13.08 12.14 -19.79
C ALA A 1094 13.18 12.54 -18.31
N GLU A 1095 13.20 11.58 -17.38
CA GLU A 1095 13.36 11.80 -15.94
C GLU A 1095 14.78 12.26 -15.58
N ARG A 1096 15.83 11.64 -16.16
CA ARG A 1096 17.21 12.12 -16.01
C ARG A 1096 17.39 13.54 -16.58
N ALA A 1097 16.79 13.85 -17.72
CA ALA A 1097 16.78 15.21 -18.28
C ALA A 1097 16.03 16.18 -17.37
N ARG A 1098 14.83 15.81 -16.87
CA ARG A 1098 14.02 16.59 -15.94
C ARG A 1098 14.78 16.94 -14.67
N VAL A 1099 15.42 15.97 -14.02
CA VAL A 1099 16.21 16.16 -12.79
C VAL A 1099 17.40 17.08 -13.06
N ASN A 1100 18.13 16.86 -14.16
CA ASN A 1100 19.32 17.65 -14.49
C ASN A 1100 18.99 19.10 -14.87
N VAL A 1101 17.97 19.34 -15.71
CA VAL A 1101 17.51 20.69 -16.10
C VAL A 1101 16.94 21.43 -14.89
N THR A 1102 16.10 20.78 -14.08
CA THR A 1102 15.56 21.37 -12.85
C THR A 1102 16.66 21.76 -11.88
N ARG A 1103 17.66 20.90 -11.66
CA ARG A 1103 18.82 21.19 -10.80
C ARG A 1103 19.66 22.34 -11.35
N ALA A 1104 19.92 22.37 -12.65
CA ALA A 1104 20.68 23.44 -13.30
C ALA A 1104 19.98 24.80 -13.19
N ILE A 1105 18.70 24.88 -13.53
CA ILE A 1105 17.89 26.10 -13.44
C ILE A 1105 17.84 26.61 -11.99
N LYS A 1106 17.48 25.75 -11.02
CA LYS A 1106 17.42 26.15 -9.60
C LYS A 1106 18.77 26.62 -9.04
N THR A 1107 19.87 25.97 -9.43
CA THR A 1107 21.22 26.38 -9.01
C THR A 1107 21.59 27.76 -9.58
N THR A 1108 21.24 28.03 -10.84
CA THR A 1108 21.48 29.34 -11.46
C THR A 1108 20.59 30.43 -10.87
N ILE A 1109 19.30 30.16 -10.62
CA ILE A 1109 18.39 31.11 -9.95
C ILE A 1109 18.91 31.44 -8.54
N LYS A 1110 19.42 30.45 -7.79
CA LYS A 1110 20.08 30.72 -6.49
C LYS A 1110 21.28 31.66 -6.64
N ARG A 1111 22.19 31.41 -7.58
CA ARG A 1111 23.34 32.30 -7.86
C ARG A 1111 22.93 33.72 -8.28
N ILE A 1112 21.81 33.87 -8.99
CA ILE A 1112 21.22 35.18 -9.27
C ILE A 1112 20.70 35.80 -7.97
N SER A 1113 20.01 35.03 -7.14
CA SER A 1113 19.49 35.49 -5.83
C SER A 1113 20.58 35.90 -4.84
N ASP A 1114 21.77 35.30 -4.91
CA ASP A 1114 22.93 35.65 -4.07
C ASP A 1114 23.51 37.04 -4.46
N GLY A 1115 23.27 37.51 -5.69
CA GLY A 1115 23.68 38.85 -6.17
C GLY A 1115 22.56 39.88 -6.25
N ASP A 1116 21.32 39.44 -6.53
CA ASP A 1116 20.10 40.25 -6.54
C ASP A 1116 18.92 39.40 -6.03
N ALA A 1117 18.62 39.56 -4.75
CA ALA A 1117 17.56 38.82 -4.06
C ALA A 1117 16.13 39.19 -4.52
N HIS A 1118 15.94 40.23 -5.33
CA HIS A 1118 14.65 40.54 -5.93
C HIS A 1118 14.49 39.80 -7.26
N LEU A 1119 15.51 39.85 -8.12
CA LEU A 1119 15.53 39.17 -9.41
C LEU A 1119 15.54 37.64 -9.24
N GLY A 1120 16.27 37.13 -8.25
CA GLY A 1120 16.25 35.72 -7.87
C GLY A 1120 14.85 35.22 -7.47
N ARG A 1121 14.11 36.00 -6.66
CA ARG A 1121 12.72 35.68 -6.29
C ARG A 1121 11.77 35.76 -7.49
N TYR A 1122 11.91 36.77 -8.35
CA TYR A 1122 11.10 36.90 -9.57
C TYR A 1122 11.29 35.67 -10.48
N LEU A 1123 12.53 35.28 -10.77
CA LEU A 1123 12.80 34.10 -11.60
C LEU A 1123 12.34 32.79 -10.94
N ALA A 1124 12.46 32.66 -9.61
CA ALA A 1124 11.97 31.49 -8.88
C ALA A 1124 10.45 31.33 -8.94
N THR A 1125 9.70 32.44 -8.98
CA THR A 1125 8.23 32.45 -9.02
C THR A 1125 7.65 32.36 -10.43
N THR A 1126 8.35 32.91 -11.43
CA THR A 1126 7.89 32.95 -12.83
C THR A 1126 8.35 31.76 -13.69
N ILE A 1127 9.28 30.93 -13.21
CA ILE A 1127 9.82 29.79 -13.98
C ILE A 1127 9.37 28.45 -13.39
N LYS A 1128 8.46 27.80 -14.12
CA LYS A 1128 8.02 26.42 -13.84
C LYS A 1128 9.11 25.45 -14.31
N THR A 1129 9.48 24.51 -13.46
CA THR A 1129 10.39 23.39 -13.78
C THR A 1129 9.70 22.05 -13.55
N GLY A 1130 9.95 21.08 -14.42
CA GLY A 1130 9.24 19.81 -14.49
C GLY A 1130 9.52 19.11 -15.83
N THR A 1131 8.76 18.07 -16.17
CA THR A 1131 8.86 17.37 -17.47
C THR A 1131 8.72 18.35 -18.63
N TYR A 1132 7.87 19.36 -18.44
CA TYR A 1132 7.85 20.59 -19.21
C TYR A 1132 8.27 21.76 -18.33
N CYS A 1133 9.18 22.60 -18.84
CA CYS A 1133 9.59 23.85 -18.21
C CYS A 1133 9.04 25.05 -19.01
N SER A 1134 8.70 26.14 -18.33
CA SER A 1134 8.15 27.35 -18.97
C SER A 1134 8.42 28.60 -18.14
N TYR A 1135 8.70 29.72 -18.78
CA TYR A 1135 8.63 31.05 -18.15
C TYR A 1135 7.25 31.64 -18.37
N ARG A 1136 6.57 32.04 -17.28
CA ARG A 1136 5.30 32.77 -17.31
C ARG A 1136 5.52 34.08 -16.55
N PRO A 1137 5.62 35.24 -17.24
CA PRO A 1137 5.84 36.52 -16.59
C PRO A 1137 4.74 36.81 -15.56
N ASP A 1138 5.09 37.45 -14.45
CA ASP A 1138 4.07 37.92 -13.48
C ASP A 1138 3.29 39.09 -14.13
N PRO A 1139 1.97 38.97 -14.32
CA PRO A 1139 1.16 40.05 -14.91
C PRO A 1139 1.10 41.31 -14.03
N ARG A 1140 1.50 41.26 -12.76
CA ARG A 1140 1.56 42.39 -11.84
C ARG A 1140 2.87 43.19 -11.94
N LEU A 1141 3.95 42.57 -12.43
CA LEU A 1141 5.31 43.15 -12.54
C LEU A 1141 6.06 42.58 -13.76
N PRO A 1142 5.60 42.84 -15.00
CA PRO A 1142 6.15 42.19 -16.19
C PRO A 1142 7.55 42.72 -16.55
N ILE A 1143 8.58 41.90 -16.34
CA ILE A 1143 9.94 42.20 -16.83
C ILE A 1143 10.02 41.93 -18.34
N ARG A 1144 10.31 42.96 -19.13
CA ARG A 1144 10.65 42.83 -20.56
C ARG A 1144 12.14 42.62 -20.72
N TRP A 1145 12.53 41.42 -21.14
CA TRP A 1145 13.92 41.02 -21.32
C TRP A 1145 14.49 41.47 -22.67
N GLN A 1146 15.73 41.97 -22.63
CA GLN A 1146 16.60 42.22 -23.79
C GLN A 1146 17.72 41.18 -23.76
N PHE A 1147 18.01 40.55 -24.91
CA PHE A 1147 18.96 39.43 -25.06
C PHE A 1147 20.17 39.82 -25.90
#